data_AF-D3MRK8-F1
#
_entry.id   AF-D3MRK8-F1
#
_cell.length_a   1.000
_cell.length_b   1.000
_cell.length_c   1.000
_cell.angle_alpha   90.00
_cell.angle_beta   90.00
_cell.angle_gamma   90.00
#
_symmetry.space_group_name_H-M   'P 1'
#
loop_
_entity.id
_entity.type
_entity.pdbx_description
1 polymer ?
#
loop_
_entity_poly.entity_id
_entity_poly.type
_entity_poly.pdbx_seq_one_letter_code
_entity_poly.pdbx_strand_id
1 'polypeptide(L)'
;MVDKKLKFIDLFAGIGGFRLGFENAGCKCVFSSEIDDHACEMYELNFGENPRCDITQLNPKDIPDFDILCAGFPCQAFSICGKQKGFYDETRGTLFFDICRIIEEKKPKAFVLENVSNLEKHDSGRTLTVMLSVLSELGYTVVYKVLNARNFGVPQNRERIIIVGNLNGRAFDFTKLKTNTIETMKPFLDKVADFEILPKESYTILDDSQIKKQSKSGLMFCGYRNKKIRTVGVRPGTEHLSRVHKQPNRIYSSSGIHPTLASQESSGRYFIKDGDVVRKLTMDECFRFMGFPENYKKTGSTANLYARIGNSICVNMVKAVADEIVKQFFVGGEMMERETKFLEEKYNEAEKIGNLDSIGLMENQIEMVKIIVDKEETFKGVFTVLLTSLVYKSLHPEQDVRRHQANMENGYSGRSFDTKYVTPFMKQKRFLGAMKESGWLTRSLEQNIPYELDFPGKIQNKNVKAAFLNILNDVEVNGADPEKYVTAIMAYSIKCKKDKTVILVNPIEKETSLTINEIMKSLYEHFYFQYKSRGASILPVVALYSIYQCITDELKRFNGKTLDKLASHNSCDRSSGETGDIVVRNDNDNSIYEVVEVKFEIPVNAIMIEDAYKKISEKPVQRYYLLSTVAPSEDDRVAIDEMICKIREEHGCQIIVNGVFPTLKYYLRLLDNTDIFVEKYVKNLSENTEINFEHKIAWNKVCERK
;
A
#
# COMPACT_ATOMS: atom_id res chain seq x y z
N MET A 1 39.85 -25.03 -8.91
CA MET A 1 39.46 -23.73 -8.34
C MET A 1 38.56 -24.02 -7.16
N VAL A 2 38.82 -23.45 -5.98
CA VAL A 2 37.95 -23.67 -4.81
C VAL A 2 36.59 -23.06 -5.14
N ASP A 3 35.56 -23.89 -5.18
CA ASP A 3 34.18 -23.51 -5.48
C ASP A 3 33.69 -22.57 -4.37
N LYS A 4 33.76 -21.25 -4.63
CA LYS A 4 33.56 -20.23 -3.60
C LYS A 4 32.06 -20.12 -3.34
N LYS A 5 31.57 -20.77 -2.29
CA LYS A 5 30.17 -20.67 -1.83
C LYS A 5 29.77 -19.20 -1.68
N LEU A 6 28.59 -18.86 -2.18
CA LEU A 6 27.98 -17.54 -1.99
C LEU A 6 27.76 -17.29 -0.49
N LYS A 7 28.08 -16.08 -0.05
CA LYS A 7 27.98 -15.67 1.34
C LYS A 7 26.69 -14.92 1.58
N PHE A 8 26.02 -15.18 2.70
CA PHE A 8 24.85 -14.41 3.11
C PHE A 8 24.91 -14.03 4.58
N ILE A 9 24.09 -13.05 4.95
CA ILE A 9 23.88 -12.65 6.35
C ILE A 9 22.41 -12.88 6.75
N ASP A 10 22.19 -13.20 8.02
CA ASP A 10 20.89 -13.52 8.60
C ASP A 10 20.52 -12.50 9.68
N LEU A 11 19.80 -11.45 9.30
CA LEU A 11 19.33 -10.41 10.22
C LEU A 11 17.97 -10.78 10.81
N PHE A 12 17.73 -10.44 12.08
CA PHE A 12 16.56 -10.91 12.83
C PHE A 12 16.49 -12.43 12.78
N ALA A 13 17.64 -13.06 13.07
CA ALA A 13 17.90 -14.46 12.75
C ALA A 13 16.91 -15.42 13.42
N GLY A 14 16.36 -15.04 14.58
CA GLY A 14 15.48 -15.88 15.37
C GLY A 14 16.15 -17.23 15.65
N ILE A 15 15.51 -18.29 15.17
CA ILE A 15 16.02 -19.66 15.27
C ILE A 15 16.58 -20.18 13.93
N GLY A 16 17.07 -19.30 13.05
CA GLY A 16 17.82 -19.67 11.84
C GLY A 16 16.99 -20.29 10.72
N GLY A 17 15.72 -19.92 10.59
CA GLY A 17 14.88 -20.37 9.47
C GLY A 17 15.41 -19.93 8.11
N PHE A 18 15.95 -18.69 8.02
CA PHE A 18 16.65 -18.21 6.83
C PHE A 18 17.95 -18.96 6.60
N ARG A 19 18.78 -19.10 7.65
CA ARG A 19 20.04 -19.85 7.59
C ARG A 19 19.88 -21.26 7.05
N LEU A 20 18.96 -22.06 7.59
CA LEU A 20 18.70 -23.41 7.11
C LEU A 20 18.30 -23.42 5.62
N GLY A 21 17.42 -22.50 5.21
CA GLY A 21 16.98 -22.41 3.83
C GLY A 21 18.12 -22.12 2.85
N PHE A 22 18.98 -21.14 3.17
CA PHE A 22 20.10 -20.73 2.32
C PHE A 22 21.29 -21.71 2.36
N GLU A 23 21.61 -22.29 3.51
CA GLU A 23 22.64 -23.34 3.60
C GLU A 23 22.23 -24.60 2.82
N ASN A 24 20.95 -24.97 2.86
CA ASN A 24 20.40 -26.05 2.02
C ASN A 24 20.40 -25.73 0.51
N ALA A 25 20.53 -24.46 0.14
CA ALA A 25 20.72 -24.00 -1.23
C ALA A 25 22.22 -23.87 -1.61
N GLY A 26 23.13 -24.27 -0.72
CA GLY A 26 24.58 -24.27 -0.96
C GLY A 26 25.31 -22.98 -0.58
N CYS A 27 24.63 -22.00 0.02
CA CYS A 27 25.25 -20.76 0.49
C CYS A 27 25.93 -20.95 1.87
N LYS A 28 26.70 -19.95 2.30
CA LYS A 28 27.38 -19.92 3.60
C LYS A 28 26.96 -18.68 4.40
N CYS A 29 26.46 -18.89 5.62
CA CYS A 29 26.21 -17.79 6.54
C CYS A 29 27.56 -17.21 7.00
N VAL A 30 27.72 -15.89 6.97
CA VAL A 30 28.94 -15.22 7.46
C VAL A 30 28.70 -14.22 8.58
N PHE A 31 27.43 -13.88 8.84
CA PHE A 31 27.04 -13.02 9.94
C PHE A 31 25.55 -13.24 10.26
N SER A 32 25.20 -13.12 11.54
CA SER A 32 23.82 -13.21 12.02
C SER A 32 23.58 -12.20 13.13
N SER A 33 22.37 -11.64 13.20
CA SER A 33 21.97 -10.69 14.25
C SER A 33 20.61 -11.05 14.85
N GLU A 34 20.58 -11.20 16.17
CA GLU A 34 19.41 -11.46 16.99
C GLU A 34 19.59 -10.83 18.37
N ILE A 35 18.51 -10.33 18.99
CA ILE A 35 18.56 -9.67 20.31
C ILE A 35 17.90 -10.50 21.42
N ASP A 36 17.00 -11.42 21.05
CA ASP A 36 16.31 -12.29 22.00
C ASP A 36 17.25 -13.38 22.52
N ASP A 37 17.48 -13.38 23.83
CA ASP A 37 18.46 -14.28 24.46
C ASP A 37 18.15 -15.76 24.21
N HIS A 38 16.87 -16.13 24.28
CA HIS A 38 16.44 -17.51 24.06
C HIS A 38 16.60 -17.95 22.61
N ALA A 39 16.32 -17.06 21.65
CA ALA A 39 16.61 -17.30 20.25
C ALA A 39 18.11 -17.50 20.02
N CYS A 40 18.94 -16.65 20.63
CA CYS A 40 20.40 -16.76 20.56
C CYS A 40 20.91 -18.12 21.09
N GLU A 41 20.43 -18.55 22.25
CA GLU A 41 20.79 -19.85 22.84
C GLU A 41 20.43 -21.03 21.92
N MET A 42 19.21 -21.02 21.36
CA MET A 42 18.77 -22.09 20.46
C MET A 42 19.52 -22.05 19.12
N TYR A 43 19.85 -20.87 18.62
CA TYR A 43 20.64 -20.69 17.41
C TYR A 43 22.07 -21.23 17.61
N GLU A 44 22.74 -20.84 18.69
CA GLU A 44 24.08 -21.30 19.03
C GLU A 44 24.14 -22.83 19.22
N LEU A 45 23.11 -23.42 19.82
CA LEU A 45 23.00 -24.87 20.01
C LEU A 45 22.97 -25.66 18.69
N ASN A 46 22.43 -25.06 17.62
CA ASN A 46 22.25 -25.71 16.31
C ASN A 46 23.36 -25.35 15.31
N PHE A 47 23.90 -24.13 15.39
CA PHE A 47 24.86 -23.62 14.41
C PHE A 47 26.28 -23.42 14.95
N GLY A 48 26.48 -23.48 16.28
CA GLY A 48 27.78 -23.25 16.92
C GLY A 48 28.27 -21.80 16.87
N GLU A 49 27.38 -20.86 16.54
CA GLU A 49 27.66 -19.44 16.39
C GLU A 49 26.67 -18.64 17.22
N ASN A 50 27.15 -17.66 17.99
CA ASN A 50 26.31 -16.78 18.79
C ASN A 50 25.82 -15.59 17.92
N PRO A 51 24.51 -15.45 17.67
CA PRO A 51 23.98 -14.38 16.82
C PRO A 51 23.73 -13.08 17.58
N ARG A 52 24.04 -13.01 18.89
CA ARG A 52 23.64 -11.88 19.75
C ARG A 52 24.23 -10.56 19.26
N CYS A 53 23.38 -9.72 18.71
CA CYS A 53 23.75 -8.43 18.15
C CYS A 53 22.50 -7.56 17.98
N ASP A 54 22.51 -6.38 18.60
CA ASP A 54 21.52 -5.33 18.35
C ASP A 54 21.86 -4.58 17.06
N ILE A 55 21.06 -4.82 16.03
CA ILE A 55 21.24 -4.22 14.70
C ILE A 55 21.22 -2.68 14.74
N THR A 56 20.51 -2.07 15.68
CA THR A 56 20.37 -0.59 15.78
C THR A 56 21.67 0.09 16.19
N GLN A 57 22.57 -0.64 16.84
CA GLN A 57 23.88 -0.17 17.30
C GLN A 57 25.02 -0.66 16.42
N LEU A 58 24.75 -1.62 15.53
CA LEU A 58 25.74 -2.25 14.66
C LEU A 58 26.24 -1.25 13.61
N ASN A 59 27.55 -1.01 13.55
CA ASN A 59 28.16 -0.29 12.44
C ASN A 59 28.25 -1.21 11.21
N PRO A 60 27.63 -0.87 10.06
CA PRO A 60 27.56 -1.80 8.93
C PRO A 60 28.93 -2.15 8.34
N LYS A 61 29.93 -1.29 8.52
CA LYS A 61 31.31 -1.50 8.07
C LYS A 61 31.97 -2.72 8.73
N ASP A 62 31.54 -3.06 9.94
CA ASP A 62 32.10 -4.17 10.70
C ASP A 62 31.51 -5.52 10.27
N ILE A 63 30.44 -5.50 9.47
CA ILE A 63 29.85 -6.72 8.91
C ILE A 63 30.81 -7.28 7.83
N PRO A 64 31.14 -8.58 7.83
CA PRO A 64 31.93 -9.21 6.78
C PRO A 64 31.33 -9.00 5.39
N ASP A 65 32.11 -9.13 4.32
CA ASP A 65 31.54 -9.05 2.97
C ASP A 65 30.65 -10.26 2.65
N PHE A 66 29.50 -9.97 2.05
CA PHE A 66 28.48 -10.94 1.69
C PHE A 66 27.81 -10.60 0.35
N ASP A 67 27.22 -11.61 -0.27
CA ASP A 67 26.55 -11.50 -1.57
C ASP A 67 25.03 -11.26 -1.40
N ILE A 68 24.44 -11.79 -0.33
CA ILE A 68 22.99 -11.83 -0.11
C ILE A 68 22.64 -11.40 1.32
N LEU A 69 21.70 -10.46 1.47
CA LEU A 69 21.11 -10.11 2.77
C LEU A 69 19.79 -10.85 2.99
N CYS A 70 19.59 -11.44 4.17
CA CYS A 70 18.31 -12.02 4.58
C CYS A 70 17.78 -11.31 5.82
N ALA A 71 16.48 -10.99 5.86
CA ALA A 71 15.86 -10.38 7.04
C ALA A 71 14.36 -10.71 7.17
N GLY A 72 13.99 -11.37 8.27
CA GLY A 72 12.60 -11.55 8.70
C GLY A 72 12.23 -10.50 9.75
N PHE A 73 12.09 -9.24 9.32
CA PHE A 73 12.03 -8.12 10.25
C PHE A 73 10.62 -7.93 10.87
N PRO A 74 10.54 -7.43 12.12
CA PRO A 74 9.25 -7.18 12.78
C PRO A 74 8.35 -6.21 12.00
N CYS A 75 7.05 -6.51 11.95
CA CYS A 75 6.04 -5.63 11.35
C CYS A 75 5.77 -4.41 12.24
N GLN A 76 6.46 -3.29 11.99
CA GLN A 76 6.21 -2.00 12.65
C GLN A 76 5.48 -1.05 11.68
N ALA A 77 4.60 -0.20 12.20
CA ALA A 77 4.02 0.88 11.42
C ALA A 77 5.06 1.99 11.24
N PHE A 78 5.28 2.45 10.01
CA PHE A 78 6.07 3.66 9.77
C PHE A 78 5.26 4.87 10.25
N SER A 79 5.76 5.60 11.25
CA SER A 79 5.31 6.97 11.47
C SER A 79 5.77 7.82 10.29
N ILE A 80 4.90 8.71 9.80
CA ILE A 80 5.07 9.53 8.61
C ILE A 80 6.44 10.25 8.68
N CYS A 81 7.41 9.78 7.90
CA CYS A 81 8.75 10.37 7.82
C CYS A 81 8.68 11.59 6.89
N GLY A 82 8.59 12.78 7.49
CA GLY A 82 8.55 14.04 6.78
C GLY A 82 9.56 14.99 7.39
N LYS A 83 10.73 15.10 6.75
CA LYS A 83 11.62 16.28 6.71
C LYS A 83 12.82 15.95 5.82
N GLN A 84 13.12 16.85 4.90
CA GLN A 84 14.26 16.76 3.98
C GLN A 84 15.59 17.08 4.69
N LYS A 85 15.85 16.46 5.85
CA LYS A 85 17.12 16.51 6.57
C LYS A 85 17.80 15.15 6.54
N GLY A 86 18.13 14.68 5.33
CA GLY A 86 18.79 13.39 5.11
C GLY A 86 17.91 12.18 5.50
N PHE A 87 17.87 11.17 4.63
CA PHE A 87 17.03 9.96 4.81
C PHE A 87 17.27 9.17 6.12
N TYR A 88 18.39 9.42 6.81
CA TYR A 88 18.85 8.64 7.95
C TYR A 88 18.75 9.33 9.32
N ASP A 89 18.67 10.65 9.39
CA ASP A 89 18.89 11.36 10.66
C ASP A 89 17.65 11.41 11.56
N GLU A 90 16.45 11.21 11.01
CA GLU A 90 15.18 11.34 11.75
C GLU A 90 14.43 10.01 11.97
N THR A 91 14.94 8.87 11.47
CA THR A 91 14.22 7.57 11.42
C THR A 91 14.68 6.52 12.43
N ARG A 92 15.24 6.96 13.57
CA ARG A 92 15.80 6.15 14.68
C ARG A 92 14.85 5.14 15.38
N GLY A 93 13.69 4.82 14.80
CA GLY A 93 12.66 4.00 15.46
C GLY A 93 12.15 2.77 14.70
N THR A 94 12.55 2.52 13.44
CA THR A 94 12.04 1.34 12.69
C THR A 94 13.15 0.48 12.08
N LEU A 95 13.09 -0.81 12.39
CA LEU A 95 14.11 -1.82 12.04
C LEU A 95 14.30 -2.03 10.52
N PHE A 96 13.34 -1.58 9.70
CA PHE A 96 13.49 -1.58 8.24
C PHE A 96 14.58 -0.61 7.75
N PHE A 97 14.74 0.56 8.38
CA PHE A 97 15.78 1.50 7.98
C PHE A 97 17.17 1.04 8.41
N ASP A 98 17.30 0.24 9.47
CA ASP A 98 18.56 -0.44 9.80
C ASP A 98 18.98 -1.43 8.72
N ILE A 99 18.03 -2.13 8.10
CA ILE A 99 18.30 -2.96 6.93
C ILE A 99 18.77 -2.08 5.77
N CYS A 100 18.08 -0.97 5.50
CA CYS A 100 18.45 -0.04 4.42
C CYS A 100 19.86 0.53 4.61
N ARG A 101 20.22 0.90 5.84
CA ARG A 101 21.55 1.38 6.23
C ARG A 101 22.64 0.35 5.93
N ILE A 102 22.37 -0.94 6.19
CA ILE A 102 23.31 -2.02 5.84
C ILE A 102 23.37 -2.24 4.32
N ILE A 103 22.23 -2.21 3.62
CA ILE A 103 22.16 -2.35 2.16
C ILE A 103 22.95 -1.23 1.48
N GLU A 104 22.82 0.01 1.93
CA GLU A 104 23.50 1.16 1.34
C GLU A 104 25.03 1.08 1.50
N GLU A 105 25.52 0.71 2.68
CA GLU A 105 26.95 0.57 2.95
C GLU A 105 27.55 -0.66 2.23
N LYS A 106 26.91 -1.83 2.35
CA LYS A 106 27.49 -3.11 1.89
C LYS A 106 27.15 -3.46 0.45
N LYS A 107 26.10 -2.84 -0.12
CA LYS A 107 25.62 -3.03 -1.50
C LYS A 107 25.60 -4.51 -1.95
N PRO A 108 24.96 -5.42 -1.20
CA PRO A 108 24.91 -6.83 -1.59
C PRO A 108 24.26 -7.01 -2.95
N LYS A 109 24.67 -8.02 -3.71
CA LYS A 109 24.11 -8.27 -5.04
C LYS A 109 22.61 -8.61 -4.99
N ALA A 110 22.15 -9.21 -3.91
CA ALA A 110 20.72 -9.47 -3.68
C ALA A 110 20.31 -9.29 -2.21
N PHE A 111 19.01 -9.11 -1.98
CA PHE A 111 18.42 -9.22 -0.65
C PHE A 111 17.09 -9.98 -0.70
N VAL A 112 16.71 -10.55 0.44
CA VAL A 112 15.41 -11.17 0.69
C VAL A 112 14.86 -10.69 2.02
N LEU A 113 13.70 -10.05 1.97
CA LEU A 113 12.97 -9.64 3.16
C LEU A 113 11.68 -10.45 3.27
N GLU A 114 11.31 -10.80 4.49
CA GLU A 114 10.01 -11.42 4.80
C GLU A 114 9.20 -10.56 5.76
N ASN A 115 7.88 -10.57 5.57
CA ASN A 115 6.94 -10.04 6.55
C ASN A 115 5.55 -10.73 6.44
N VAL A 116 4.61 -10.36 7.32
CA VAL A 116 3.22 -10.81 7.27
C VAL A 116 2.50 -10.32 6.00
N SER A 117 1.59 -11.14 5.45
CA SER A 117 0.86 -10.81 4.21
C SER A 117 -0.01 -9.55 4.30
N ASN A 118 -0.40 -9.13 5.52
CA ASN A 118 -1.19 -7.91 5.71
C ASN A 118 -0.41 -6.62 5.36
N LEU A 119 0.92 -6.70 5.19
CA LEU A 119 1.75 -5.57 4.77
C LEU A 119 1.27 -4.96 3.44
N GLU A 120 0.74 -5.77 2.51
CA GLU A 120 0.19 -5.28 1.23
C GLU A 120 -0.98 -4.30 1.40
N LYS A 121 -1.73 -4.42 2.49
CA LYS A 121 -2.95 -3.63 2.77
C LYS A 121 -2.75 -2.65 3.91
N HIS A 122 -1.60 -2.69 4.57
CA HIS A 122 -1.30 -1.84 5.71
C HIS A 122 -1.25 -0.37 5.28
N ASP A 123 -1.88 0.51 6.06
CA ASP A 123 -2.02 1.93 5.75
C ASP A 123 -2.49 2.17 4.29
N SER A 124 -3.53 1.43 3.87
CA SER A 124 -4.06 1.46 2.50
C SER A 124 -3.02 1.18 1.41
N GLY A 125 -1.96 0.42 1.73
CA GLY A 125 -0.86 0.06 0.84
C GLY A 125 0.31 1.06 0.81
N ARG A 126 0.23 2.14 1.60
CA ARG A 126 1.27 3.18 1.66
C ARG A 126 2.58 2.64 2.24
N THR A 127 2.51 1.87 3.33
CA THR A 127 3.68 1.29 4.01
C THR A 127 4.56 0.49 3.06
N LEU A 128 3.99 -0.50 2.36
CA LEU A 128 4.73 -1.29 1.37
C LEU A 128 5.26 -0.41 0.22
N THR A 129 4.51 0.61 -0.17
CA THR A 129 4.91 1.54 -1.24
C THR A 129 6.14 2.34 -0.86
N VAL A 130 6.21 2.87 0.36
CA VAL A 130 7.39 3.56 0.88
C VAL A 130 8.59 2.63 0.91
N MET A 131 8.44 1.42 1.47
CA MET A 131 9.53 0.44 1.53
C MET A 131 10.11 0.13 0.15
N LEU A 132 9.25 -0.12 -0.83
CA LEU A 132 9.67 -0.43 -2.20
C LEU A 132 10.35 0.77 -2.88
N SER A 133 9.90 2.01 -2.60
CA SER A 133 10.55 3.23 -3.09
C SER A 133 11.96 3.34 -2.53
N VAL A 134 12.12 3.24 -1.21
CA VAL A 134 13.42 3.35 -0.54
C VAL A 134 14.40 2.31 -1.06
N LEU A 135 13.98 1.05 -1.15
CA LEU A 135 14.84 -0.01 -1.69
C LEU A 135 15.20 0.21 -3.17
N SER A 136 14.31 0.81 -3.96
CA SER A 136 14.59 1.17 -5.36
C SER A 136 15.56 2.35 -5.46
N GLU A 137 15.42 3.36 -4.59
CA GLU A 137 16.32 4.52 -4.48
C GLU A 137 17.74 4.10 -4.08
N LEU A 138 17.89 3.00 -3.34
CA LEU A 138 19.17 2.34 -3.07
C LEU A 138 19.78 1.62 -4.30
N GLY A 139 19.13 1.68 -5.46
CA GLY A 139 19.62 1.12 -6.73
C GLY A 139 19.17 -0.30 -7.02
N TYR A 140 18.22 -0.86 -6.25
CA TYR A 140 17.77 -2.23 -6.45
C TYR A 140 16.54 -2.31 -7.33
N THR A 141 16.50 -3.34 -8.19
CA THR A 141 15.26 -3.79 -8.78
C THR A 141 14.53 -4.69 -7.80
N VAL A 142 13.36 -4.24 -7.33
CA VAL A 142 12.63 -4.86 -6.23
C VAL A 142 11.28 -5.40 -6.71
N VAL A 143 11.01 -6.65 -6.37
CA VAL A 143 9.73 -7.32 -6.63
C VAL A 143 9.28 -8.06 -5.38
N TYR A 144 7.98 -8.31 -5.26
CA TYR A 144 7.44 -9.04 -4.12
C TYR A 144 6.29 -9.97 -4.53
N LYS A 145 6.03 -10.96 -3.68
CA LYS A 145 4.86 -11.84 -3.81
C LYS A 145 4.45 -12.39 -2.45
N VAL A 146 3.14 -12.56 -2.25
CA VAL A 146 2.63 -13.35 -1.13
C VAL A 146 2.73 -14.84 -1.47
N LEU A 147 3.53 -15.55 -0.69
CA LEU A 147 3.73 -16.99 -0.78
C LEU A 147 3.02 -17.69 0.38
N ASN A 148 2.55 -18.92 0.16
CA ASN A 148 1.92 -19.74 1.18
C ASN A 148 2.77 -20.98 1.44
N ALA A 149 3.16 -21.21 2.70
CA ALA A 149 4.02 -22.33 3.09
C ALA A 149 3.48 -23.71 2.65
N ARG A 150 2.14 -23.87 2.56
CA ARG A 150 1.53 -25.12 2.07
C ARG A 150 1.96 -25.52 0.67
N ASN A 151 2.40 -24.57 -0.15
CA ASN A 151 2.89 -24.81 -1.52
C ASN A 151 4.36 -25.23 -1.55
N PHE A 152 5.02 -25.38 -0.39
CA PHE A 152 6.45 -25.68 -0.27
C PHE A 152 6.70 -26.90 0.64
N GLY A 153 5.82 -27.90 0.60
CA GLY A 153 6.07 -29.18 1.23
C GLY A 153 5.83 -29.25 2.74
N VAL A 154 5.11 -28.29 3.34
CA VAL A 154 4.70 -28.35 4.75
C VAL A 154 3.19 -28.18 4.91
N PRO A 155 2.53 -28.75 5.93
CA PRO A 155 1.08 -28.76 6.03
C PRO A 155 0.51 -27.53 6.75
N GLN A 156 0.96 -26.32 6.38
CA GLN A 156 0.59 -25.08 7.07
C GLN A 156 0.11 -23.98 6.11
N ASN A 157 -1.09 -23.45 6.35
CA ASN A 157 -1.60 -22.26 5.67
C ASN A 157 -1.01 -21.00 6.28
N ARG A 158 0.23 -20.69 5.92
CA ARG A 158 1.00 -19.52 6.37
C ARG A 158 1.36 -18.65 5.18
N GLU A 159 0.59 -17.58 4.99
CA GLU A 159 0.84 -16.57 3.95
C GLU A 159 1.84 -15.52 4.46
N ARG A 160 2.89 -15.26 3.66
CA ARG A 160 3.95 -14.29 3.94
C ARG A 160 4.31 -13.52 2.68
N ILE A 161 4.52 -12.22 2.81
CA ILE A 161 5.07 -11.42 1.73
C ILE A 161 6.59 -11.64 1.71
N ILE A 162 7.10 -12.04 0.55
CA ILE A 162 8.53 -12.14 0.29
C ILE A 162 8.90 -11.04 -0.69
N ILE A 163 9.87 -10.21 -0.30
CA ILE A 163 10.38 -9.09 -1.09
C ILE A 163 11.81 -9.44 -1.49
N VAL A 164 12.10 -9.43 -2.79
CA VAL A 164 13.42 -9.77 -3.33
C VAL A 164 13.94 -8.59 -4.13
N GLY A 165 15.18 -8.20 -3.86
CA GLY A 165 15.87 -7.15 -4.60
C GLY A 165 17.14 -7.64 -5.25
N ASN A 166 17.47 -7.07 -6.40
CA ASN A 166 18.73 -7.29 -7.10
C ASN A 166 19.38 -5.97 -7.53
N LEU A 167 20.67 -5.83 -7.26
CA LEU A 167 21.41 -4.60 -7.57
C LEU A 167 21.64 -4.41 -9.09
N ASN A 168 21.67 -5.49 -9.86
CA ASN A 168 22.03 -5.46 -11.28
C ASN A 168 20.84 -5.23 -12.22
N GLY A 169 19.72 -4.69 -11.73
CA GLY A 169 18.54 -4.39 -12.54
C GLY A 169 17.64 -5.58 -12.86
N ARG A 170 17.95 -6.79 -12.37
CA ARG A 170 17.19 -8.00 -12.73
C ARG A 170 16.04 -8.26 -11.76
N ALA A 171 14.81 -8.30 -12.27
CA ALA A 171 13.65 -8.73 -11.49
C ALA A 171 13.71 -10.23 -11.13
N PHE A 172 13.36 -10.55 -9.89
CA PHE A 172 13.19 -11.93 -9.45
C PHE A 172 11.91 -12.53 -10.02
N ASP A 173 12.01 -13.67 -10.70
CA ASP A 173 10.87 -14.36 -11.27
C ASP A 173 10.31 -15.41 -10.30
N PHE A 174 9.27 -15.02 -9.56
CA PHE A 174 8.55 -15.91 -8.64
C PHE A 174 7.81 -17.05 -9.35
N THR A 175 7.64 -17.05 -10.68
CA THR A 175 6.98 -18.14 -11.41
C THR A 175 7.88 -19.37 -11.56
N LYS A 176 9.20 -19.19 -11.43
CA LYS A 176 10.18 -20.28 -11.50
C LYS A 176 10.36 -21.04 -10.18
N LEU A 177 9.73 -20.58 -9.10
CA LEU A 177 9.76 -21.27 -7.81
C LEU A 177 9.19 -22.69 -7.94
N LYS A 178 9.98 -23.67 -7.51
CA LYS A 178 9.51 -25.06 -7.40
C LYS A 178 8.51 -25.16 -6.25
N THR A 179 7.29 -25.56 -6.55
CA THR A 179 6.24 -25.77 -5.56
C THR A 179 5.96 -27.26 -5.37
N ASN A 180 5.55 -27.62 -4.16
CA ASN A 180 5.06 -28.93 -3.76
C ASN A 180 3.91 -28.73 -2.79
N THR A 181 2.68 -28.75 -3.30
CA THR A 181 1.50 -28.41 -2.50
C THR A 181 1.07 -29.58 -1.62
N ILE A 182 1.01 -29.32 -0.32
CA ILE A 182 0.46 -30.26 0.67
C ILE A 182 -1.04 -30.02 0.83
N GLU A 183 -1.77 -31.13 0.94
CA GLU A 183 -3.24 -31.16 1.06
C GLU A 183 -3.74 -31.72 2.40
N THR A 184 -2.87 -32.37 3.19
CA THR A 184 -3.19 -32.96 4.50
C THR A 184 -1.99 -32.91 5.43
N MET A 185 -2.23 -32.70 6.73
CA MET A 185 -1.18 -32.73 7.75
C MET A 185 -0.85 -34.13 8.28
N LYS A 186 -1.67 -35.15 8.00
CA LYS A 186 -1.48 -36.53 8.52
C LYS A 186 -0.06 -37.08 8.38
N PRO A 187 0.65 -36.93 7.23
CA PRO A 187 2.01 -37.47 7.09
C PRO A 187 3.05 -36.83 8.00
N PHE A 188 2.71 -35.67 8.59
CA PHE A 188 3.58 -34.87 9.43
C PHE A 188 3.21 -34.99 10.91
N LEU A 189 2.27 -35.85 11.26
CA LEU A 189 1.87 -36.08 12.65
C LEU A 189 2.71 -37.19 13.27
N ASP A 190 3.01 -37.06 14.55
CA ASP A 190 3.68 -38.11 15.31
C ASP A 190 2.74 -39.30 15.46
N LYS A 191 3.28 -40.51 15.30
CA LYS A 191 2.52 -41.75 15.46
C LYS A 191 2.42 -42.20 16.92
N VAL A 192 3.47 -41.91 17.69
CA VAL A 192 3.61 -42.29 19.10
C VAL A 192 4.29 -41.14 19.83
N ALA A 193 3.57 -40.53 20.77
CA ALA A 193 4.06 -39.49 21.67
C ALA A 193 3.15 -39.43 22.91
N ASP A 194 3.56 -38.68 23.92
CA ASP A 194 2.70 -38.34 25.05
C ASP A 194 1.76 -37.19 24.65
N PHE A 195 0.59 -37.55 24.12
CA PHE A 195 -0.35 -36.58 23.55
C PHE A 195 -1.24 -35.95 24.63
N GLU A 196 -1.34 -34.62 24.63
CA GLU A 196 -2.37 -33.89 25.38
C GLU A 196 -3.73 -34.05 24.67
N ILE A 197 -4.53 -35.02 25.13
CA ILE A 197 -5.88 -35.32 24.60
C ILE A 197 -6.93 -34.52 25.35
N LEU A 198 -7.83 -33.86 24.62
CA LEU A 198 -8.97 -33.17 25.22
C LEU A 198 -10.06 -34.16 25.68
N PRO A 199 -10.65 -33.98 26.88
CA PRO A 199 -11.83 -34.73 27.29
C PRO A 199 -12.99 -34.52 26.33
N LYS A 200 -13.78 -35.56 26.03
CA LYS A 200 -14.84 -35.52 25.01
C LYS A 200 -15.92 -34.47 25.32
N GLU A 201 -16.20 -34.23 26.59
CA GLU A 201 -17.13 -33.23 27.09
C GLU A 201 -16.63 -31.77 26.92
N SER A 202 -15.34 -31.58 26.65
CA SER A 202 -14.72 -30.26 26.55
C SER A 202 -14.74 -29.64 25.15
N TYR A 203 -15.25 -30.36 24.15
CA TYR A 203 -15.35 -29.89 22.77
C TYR A 203 -16.61 -30.40 22.05
N THR A 204 -16.92 -29.80 20.90
CA THR A 204 -17.94 -30.22 19.96
C THR A 204 -17.30 -30.43 18.59
N ILE A 205 -17.62 -31.55 17.94
CA ILE A 205 -17.28 -31.83 16.54
C ILE A 205 -18.52 -31.62 15.71
N LEU A 206 -18.36 -30.99 14.55
CA LEU A 206 -19.43 -30.71 13.62
C LEU A 206 -19.85 -31.98 12.87
N ASP A 207 -21.09 -32.01 12.39
CA ASP A 207 -21.52 -33.02 11.43
C ASP A 207 -20.70 -32.95 10.14
N ASP A 208 -20.42 -34.11 9.54
CA ASP A 208 -19.60 -34.20 8.31
C ASP A 208 -20.16 -33.34 7.16
N SER A 209 -21.49 -33.16 7.11
CA SER A 209 -22.16 -32.29 6.12
C SER A 209 -21.79 -30.80 6.26
N GLN A 210 -21.33 -30.37 7.43
CA GLN A 210 -20.91 -29.01 7.73
C GLN A 210 -19.40 -28.79 7.54
N ILE A 211 -18.61 -29.87 7.54
CA ILE A 211 -17.15 -29.81 7.40
C ILE A 211 -16.78 -29.65 5.93
N LYS A 212 -16.21 -28.49 5.59
CA LYS A 212 -15.77 -28.19 4.22
C LYS A 212 -14.29 -27.85 4.19
N LYS A 213 -13.58 -28.43 3.21
CA LYS A 213 -12.22 -28.02 2.88
C LYS A 213 -12.25 -26.71 2.10
N GLN A 214 -11.60 -25.69 2.65
CA GLN A 214 -11.49 -24.40 1.99
C GLN A 214 -10.54 -24.51 0.79
N SER A 215 -10.99 -24.14 -0.41
CA SER A 215 -10.21 -24.26 -1.64
C SER A 215 -8.89 -23.49 -1.59
N LYS A 216 -8.91 -22.24 -1.11
CA LYS A 216 -7.71 -21.38 -1.04
C LYS A 216 -6.72 -21.83 0.04
N SER A 217 -7.21 -22.06 1.26
CA SER A 217 -6.35 -22.28 2.43
C SER A 217 -6.06 -23.75 2.73
N GLY A 218 -6.88 -24.67 2.22
CA GLY A 218 -6.82 -26.09 2.56
C GLY A 218 -7.30 -26.42 3.97
N LEU A 219 -7.74 -25.42 4.74
CA LEU A 219 -8.21 -25.60 6.11
C LEU A 219 -9.52 -26.38 6.14
N MET A 220 -9.65 -27.26 7.13
CA MET A 220 -10.87 -28.00 7.44
C MET A 220 -11.25 -27.75 8.89
N PHE A 221 -12.05 -26.71 9.15
CA PHE A 221 -12.62 -26.48 10.47
C PHE A 221 -13.66 -27.56 10.77
N CYS A 222 -13.45 -28.33 11.83
CA CYS A 222 -14.28 -29.50 12.12
C CYS A 222 -14.90 -29.49 13.52
N GLY A 223 -14.62 -28.49 14.33
CA GLY A 223 -15.14 -28.43 15.68
C GLY A 223 -14.56 -27.29 16.49
N TYR A 224 -14.99 -27.20 17.74
CA TYR A 224 -14.54 -26.16 18.65
C TYR A 224 -14.55 -26.64 20.10
N ARG A 225 -13.74 -25.99 20.95
CA ARG A 225 -13.75 -26.19 22.40
C ARG A 225 -14.98 -25.51 23.01
N ASN A 226 -15.59 -26.15 24.01
CA ASN A 226 -16.80 -25.69 24.70
C ASN A 226 -16.48 -24.51 25.64
N LYS A 227 -16.19 -23.35 25.03
CA LYS A 227 -15.81 -22.09 25.69
C LYS A 227 -16.69 -20.96 25.14
N LYS A 228 -16.67 -19.81 25.83
CA LYS A 228 -17.45 -18.62 25.42
C LYS A 228 -17.15 -18.24 23.96
N ILE A 229 -18.21 -18.18 23.15
CA ILE A 229 -18.19 -17.67 21.77
C ILE A 229 -18.12 -16.13 21.77
N ARG A 230 -17.87 -15.54 20.60
CA ARG A 230 -18.02 -14.09 20.40
C ARG A 230 -19.50 -13.73 20.47
N THR A 231 -19.83 -12.61 21.12
CA THR A 231 -21.21 -12.12 21.27
C THR A 231 -21.57 -11.06 20.23
N VAL A 232 -20.62 -10.17 19.90
CA VAL A 232 -20.84 -9.10 18.93
C VAL A 232 -20.88 -9.66 17.50
N GLY A 233 -21.98 -9.40 16.78
CA GLY A 233 -22.15 -9.75 15.37
C GLY A 233 -22.42 -11.23 15.07
N VAL A 234 -22.73 -12.05 16.09
CA VAL A 234 -23.07 -13.47 15.93
C VAL A 234 -24.58 -13.65 15.89
N ARG A 235 -25.07 -14.39 14.88
CA ARG A 235 -26.50 -14.72 14.72
C ARG A 235 -26.79 -16.10 15.32
N PRO A 236 -27.99 -16.35 15.88
CA PRO A 236 -28.38 -17.69 16.34
C PRO A 236 -28.24 -18.75 15.24
N GLY A 237 -27.79 -19.96 15.58
CA GLY A 237 -27.64 -21.07 14.62
C GLY A 237 -26.36 -21.02 13.78
N THR A 238 -25.41 -20.13 14.09
CA THR A 238 -24.14 -19.97 13.35
C THR A 238 -22.92 -20.54 14.07
N GLU A 239 -23.14 -21.37 15.09
CA GLU A 239 -22.10 -21.99 15.93
C GLU A 239 -21.14 -22.88 15.13
N HIS A 240 -21.60 -23.44 14.01
CA HIS A 240 -20.79 -24.21 13.07
C HIS A 240 -19.77 -23.37 12.28
N LEU A 241 -19.81 -22.04 12.36
CA LEU A 241 -18.88 -21.16 11.64
C LEU A 241 -17.64 -20.82 12.48
N SER A 242 -16.45 -21.13 11.97
CA SER A 242 -15.17 -20.84 12.67
C SER A 242 -15.00 -19.39 13.18
N ARG A 243 -15.59 -18.40 12.50
CA ARG A 243 -15.49 -16.97 12.85
C ARG A 243 -16.13 -16.60 14.18
N VAL A 244 -17.12 -17.38 14.65
CA VAL A 244 -17.80 -17.11 15.93
C VAL A 244 -16.96 -17.54 17.13
N HIS A 245 -15.96 -18.41 16.89
CA HIS A 245 -15.06 -18.93 17.91
C HIS A 245 -13.78 -18.10 18.00
N LYS A 246 -13.29 -17.86 19.23
CA LYS A 246 -11.93 -17.36 19.45
C LYS A 246 -10.91 -18.35 18.86
N GLN A 247 -9.77 -17.83 18.40
CA GLN A 247 -8.78 -18.64 17.68
C GLN A 247 -8.35 -19.93 18.42
N PRO A 248 -8.03 -19.90 19.73
CA PRO A 248 -7.56 -21.09 20.47
C PRO A 248 -8.63 -22.17 20.67
N ASN A 249 -9.89 -21.82 20.43
CA ASN A 249 -11.00 -22.73 20.59
C ASN A 249 -11.36 -23.45 19.29
N ARG A 250 -10.67 -23.19 18.19
CA ARG A 250 -10.98 -23.79 16.89
C ARG A 250 -10.22 -25.10 16.73
N ILE A 251 -10.93 -26.15 16.31
CA ILE A 251 -10.37 -27.47 16.05
C ILE A 251 -10.39 -27.70 14.53
N TYR A 252 -9.25 -28.16 14.01
CA TYR A 252 -9.06 -28.43 12.59
C TYR A 252 -8.82 -29.93 12.35
N SER A 253 -9.35 -30.45 11.24
CA SER A 253 -9.18 -31.86 10.88
C SER A 253 -7.80 -32.11 10.32
N SER A 254 -7.15 -33.19 10.77
CA SER A 254 -5.87 -33.69 10.25
C SER A 254 -5.92 -34.01 8.75
N SER A 255 -7.10 -34.30 8.20
CA SER A 255 -7.31 -34.50 6.75
C SER A 255 -7.14 -33.21 5.93
N GLY A 256 -7.08 -32.04 6.58
CA GLY A 256 -6.80 -30.76 5.95
C GLY A 256 -5.44 -30.19 6.33
N ILE A 257 -5.31 -28.87 6.14
CA ILE A 257 -4.10 -28.09 6.44
C ILE A 257 -4.25 -27.40 7.80
N HIS A 258 -3.12 -27.21 8.49
CA HIS A 258 -3.08 -26.50 9.75
C HIS A 258 -3.06 -24.98 9.52
N PRO A 259 -3.77 -24.17 10.34
CA PRO A 259 -3.62 -22.71 10.30
C PRO A 259 -2.19 -22.25 10.61
N THR A 260 -1.91 -20.96 10.44
CA THR A 260 -0.64 -20.37 10.89
C THR A 260 -0.39 -20.63 12.37
N LEU A 261 0.80 -21.15 12.70
CA LEU A 261 1.30 -21.25 14.08
C LEU A 261 1.52 -19.85 14.65
N ALA A 262 1.06 -19.61 15.89
CA ALA A 262 1.15 -18.31 16.56
C ALA A 262 2.31 -18.29 17.56
N SER A 263 2.85 -17.13 17.88
CA SER A 263 3.93 -16.99 18.86
C SER A 263 3.48 -17.17 20.32
N GLN A 264 2.18 -17.26 20.59
CA GLN A 264 1.66 -17.51 21.93
C GLN A 264 0.69 -18.68 21.92
N GLU A 265 0.82 -19.55 22.91
CA GLU A 265 -0.09 -20.68 23.09
C GLU A 265 -1.54 -20.22 23.26
N SER A 266 -1.75 -19.19 24.09
CA SER A 266 -3.04 -18.61 24.43
C SER A 266 -3.79 -17.96 23.25
N SER A 267 -3.11 -17.74 22.12
CA SER A 267 -3.70 -17.20 20.89
C SER A 267 -3.67 -18.18 19.71
N GLY A 268 -2.88 -19.25 19.80
CA GLY A 268 -2.69 -20.23 18.73
C GLY A 268 -3.72 -21.36 18.71
N ARG A 269 -3.79 -22.05 17.57
CA ARG A 269 -4.85 -23.03 17.24
C ARG A 269 -4.29 -24.44 17.26
N TYR A 270 -3.76 -24.87 18.41
CA TYR A 270 -2.93 -26.06 18.53
C TYR A 270 -3.69 -27.38 18.63
N PHE A 271 -5.01 -27.37 18.74
CA PHE A 271 -5.82 -28.59 18.84
C PHE A 271 -6.35 -29.03 17.47
N ILE A 272 -6.13 -30.30 17.15
CA ILE A 272 -6.55 -30.93 15.90
C ILE A 272 -7.39 -32.18 16.18
N LYS A 273 -8.27 -32.54 15.24
CA LYS A 273 -8.92 -33.85 15.22
C LYS A 273 -8.05 -34.83 14.43
N ASP A 274 -7.56 -35.86 15.10
CA ASP A 274 -6.72 -36.90 14.54
C ASP A 274 -7.35 -38.27 14.85
N GLY A 275 -7.84 -38.96 13.83
CA GLY A 275 -8.73 -40.11 14.02
C GLY A 275 -9.96 -39.74 14.85
N ASP A 276 -10.18 -40.46 15.94
CA ASP A 276 -11.34 -40.29 16.84
C ASP A 276 -11.06 -39.40 18.06
N VAL A 277 -9.85 -38.84 18.16
CA VAL A 277 -9.45 -37.98 19.28
C VAL A 277 -9.24 -36.55 18.84
N VAL A 278 -9.44 -35.61 19.78
CA VAL A 278 -8.95 -34.25 19.65
C VAL A 278 -7.75 -34.11 20.57
N ARG A 279 -6.59 -33.81 19.96
CA ARG A 279 -5.34 -33.69 20.69
C ARG A 279 -4.60 -32.42 20.29
N LYS A 280 -3.68 -32.00 21.15
CA LYS A 280 -2.76 -30.92 20.85
C LYS A 280 -1.64 -31.40 19.93
N LEU A 281 -1.14 -30.49 19.10
CA LEU A 281 0.12 -30.72 18.39
C LEU A 281 1.28 -30.83 19.37
N THR A 282 2.18 -31.78 19.11
CA THR A 282 3.47 -31.86 19.80
C THR A 282 4.37 -30.71 19.33
N MET A 283 5.42 -30.43 20.11
CA MET A 283 6.41 -29.43 19.70
C MET A 283 7.22 -29.91 18.48
N ASP A 284 7.40 -31.21 18.31
CA ASP A 284 8.07 -31.78 17.13
C ASP A 284 7.23 -31.58 15.87
N GLU A 285 5.92 -31.85 15.95
CA GLU A 285 4.97 -31.54 14.88
C GLU A 285 4.98 -30.04 14.52
N CYS A 286 5.04 -29.13 15.50
CA CYS A 286 5.11 -27.69 15.25
C CYS A 286 6.36 -27.28 14.45
N PHE A 287 7.52 -27.85 14.79
CA PHE A 287 8.77 -27.61 14.06
C PHE A 287 8.74 -28.20 12.66
N ARG A 288 8.21 -29.42 12.53
CA ARG A 288 8.00 -30.10 11.25
C ARG A 288 7.07 -29.31 10.32
N PHE A 289 6.02 -28.67 10.88
CA PHE A 289 5.09 -27.82 10.14
C PHE A 289 5.72 -26.51 9.63
N MET A 290 6.92 -26.17 10.11
CA MET A 290 7.73 -25.05 9.63
C MET A 290 8.94 -25.50 8.79
N GLY A 291 9.09 -26.81 8.54
CA GLY A 291 10.16 -27.39 7.72
C GLY A 291 11.51 -27.51 8.44
N PHE A 292 11.54 -27.41 9.77
CA PHE A 292 12.76 -27.66 10.53
C PHE A 292 13.09 -29.16 10.53
N PRO A 293 14.38 -29.55 10.53
CA PRO A 293 14.77 -30.95 10.52
C PRO A 293 14.47 -31.63 11.87
N GLU A 294 14.24 -32.95 11.85
CA GLU A 294 13.89 -33.72 13.07
C GLU A 294 14.96 -33.64 14.16
N ASN A 295 16.23 -33.52 13.78
CA ASN A 295 17.35 -33.41 14.71
C ASN A 295 17.62 -31.97 15.19
N TYR A 296 16.75 -31.00 14.87
CA TYR A 296 16.89 -29.63 15.34
C TYR A 296 16.74 -29.57 16.85
N LYS A 297 17.79 -29.11 17.53
CA LYS A 297 17.87 -29.08 18.99
C LYS A 297 17.02 -27.94 19.54
N LYS A 298 16.27 -28.21 20.61
CA LYS A 298 15.34 -27.27 21.24
C LYS A 298 15.78 -27.06 22.69
N THR A 299 15.73 -25.82 23.15
CA THR A 299 16.03 -25.43 24.53
C THR A 299 14.97 -24.46 25.03
N GLY A 300 14.84 -24.33 26.35
CA GLY A 300 13.93 -23.41 27.04
C GLY A 300 12.51 -23.93 27.29
N SER A 301 11.67 -23.07 27.84
CA SER A 301 10.30 -23.40 28.24
C SER A 301 9.38 -23.60 27.04
N THR A 302 8.29 -24.36 27.20
CA THR A 302 7.28 -24.56 26.16
C THR A 302 6.73 -23.24 25.60
N ALA A 303 6.54 -22.24 26.46
CA ALA A 303 6.10 -20.90 26.03
C ALA A 303 7.12 -20.23 25.10
N ASN A 304 8.41 -20.31 25.43
CA ASN A 304 9.46 -19.75 24.59
C ASN A 304 9.59 -20.51 23.26
N LEU A 305 9.45 -21.84 23.28
CA LEU A 305 9.45 -22.67 22.06
C LEU A 305 8.32 -22.24 21.10
N TYR A 306 7.08 -22.05 21.61
CA TYR A 306 5.97 -21.53 20.80
C TYR A 306 6.26 -20.13 20.25
N ALA A 307 6.83 -19.24 21.07
CA ALA A 307 7.22 -17.91 20.62
C ALA A 307 8.21 -17.94 19.46
N ARG A 308 9.26 -18.76 19.57
CA ARG A 308 10.28 -18.87 18.52
C ARG A 308 9.72 -19.49 17.24
N ILE A 309 9.03 -20.62 17.34
CA ILE A 309 8.52 -21.31 16.14
C ILE A 309 7.41 -20.51 15.44
N GLY A 310 6.56 -19.81 16.20
CA GLY A 310 5.50 -18.97 15.66
C GLY A 310 6.03 -17.74 14.90
N ASN A 311 7.12 -17.14 15.39
CA ASN A 311 7.80 -16.01 14.76
C ASN A 311 8.75 -16.42 13.63
N SER A 312 9.14 -17.70 13.54
CA SER A 312 10.04 -18.20 12.51
C SER A 312 9.43 -18.18 11.09
N ILE A 313 10.24 -18.51 10.10
CA ILE A 313 9.85 -18.63 8.68
C ILE A 313 9.87 -20.10 8.24
N CYS A 314 9.08 -20.45 7.22
CA CYS A 314 9.07 -21.81 6.67
C CYS A 314 10.38 -22.10 5.92
N VAL A 315 11.19 -23.03 6.43
CA VAL A 315 12.52 -23.37 5.90
C VAL A 315 12.45 -23.81 4.44
N ASN A 316 11.48 -24.66 4.09
CA ASN A 316 11.34 -25.15 2.72
C ASN A 316 10.97 -24.04 1.73
N MET A 317 10.15 -23.08 2.16
CA MET A 317 9.81 -21.91 1.36
C MET A 317 11.04 -21.03 1.16
N VAL A 318 11.82 -20.77 2.21
CA VAL A 318 13.09 -20.04 2.09
C VAL A 318 14.03 -20.76 1.12
N LYS A 319 14.20 -22.08 1.26
CA LYS A 319 15.06 -22.87 0.37
C LYS A 319 14.64 -22.69 -1.10
N ALA A 320 13.35 -22.77 -1.41
CA ALA A 320 12.86 -22.59 -2.77
C ALA A 320 13.18 -21.19 -3.32
N VAL A 321 13.07 -20.15 -2.49
CA VAL A 321 13.47 -18.78 -2.86
C VAL A 321 14.98 -18.68 -3.03
N ALA A 322 15.76 -19.24 -2.12
CA ALA A 322 17.22 -19.24 -2.15
C ALA A 322 17.77 -19.95 -3.39
N ASP A 323 17.28 -21.15 -3.72
CA ASP A 323 17.65 -21.91 -4.91
C ASP A 323 17.47 -21.06 -6.18
N GLU A 324 16.34 -20.36 -6.30
CA GLU A 324 16.07 -19.50 -7.45
C GLU A 324 16.83 -18.18 -7.42
N ILE A 325 17.18 -17.62 -6.27
CA ILE A 325 18.08 -16.46 -6.20
C ILE A 325 19.47 -16.85 -6.71
N VAL A 326 20.02 -17.96 -6.20
CA VAL A 326 21.32 -18.48 -6.64
C VAL A 326 21.29 -18.72 -8.14
N LYS A 327 20.25 -19.36 -8.66
CA LYS A 327 20.10 -19.64 -10.08
C LYS A 327 19.93 -18.38 -10.93
N GLN A 328 18.98 -17.51 -10.59
CA GLN A 328 18.61 -16.36 -11.43
C GLN A 328 19.63 -15.23 -11.35
N PHE A 329 20.28 -15.03 -10.20
CA PHE A 329 21.18 -13.89 -9.99
C PHE A 329 22.67 -14.26 -10.05
N PHE A 330 23.05 -15.52 -9.86
CA PHE A 330 24.46 -15.91 -9.72
C PHE A 330 24.95 -17.02 -10.67
N VAL A 331 24.17 -18.07 -10.92
CA VAL A 331 24.65 -19.28 -11.64
C VAL A 331 24.15 -19.40 -13.08
N GLY A 332 22.90 -19.04 -13.35
CA GLY A 332 22.19 -19.46 -14.57
C GLY A 332 21.13 -18.46 -15.00
N GLY A 333 21.47 -17.19 -14.99
CA GLY A 333 20.66 -16.18 -15.63
C GLY A 333 21.30 -15.81 -16.96
N GLU A 334 20.64 -16.10 -18.08
CA GLU A 334 20.88 -15.33 -19.32
C GLU A 334 21.06 -13.87 -18.95
N MET A 335 22.06 -13.21 -19.53
CA MET A 335 22.14 -11.74 -19.57
C MET A 335 20.71 -11.23 -19.73
N MET A 336 20.31 -10.29 -18.87
CA MET A 336 18.99 -9.65 -18.93
C MET A 336 18.56 -9.56 -20.40
N GLU A 337 17.41 -10.17 -20.74
CA GLU A 337 16.94 -10.25 -22.14
C GLU A 337 17.10 -8.86 -22.76
N ARG A 338 17.60 -8.79 -23.99
CA ARG A 338 18.05 -7.54 -24.63
C ARG A 338 17.03 -6.42 -24.45
N GLU A 339 15.75 -6.76 -24.52
CA GLU A 339 14.56 -5.94 -24.32
C GLU A 339 14.48 -5.34 -22.91
N THR A 340 14.59 -6.18 -21.87
CA THR A 340 14.56 -5.74 -20.47
C THR A 340 15.79 -4.89 -20.15
N LYS A 341 16.94 -5.24 -20.73
CA LYS A 341 18.17 -4.47 -20.54
C LYS A 341 18.04 -3.06 -21.08
N PHE A 342 17.51 -2.95 -22.30
CA PHE A 342 17.21 -1.67 -22.91
C PHE A 342 16.25 -0.82 -22.06
N LEU A 343 15.16 -1.42 -21.57
CA LEU A 343 14.18 -0.71 -20.73
C LEU A 343 14.79 -0.18 -19.43
N GLU A 344 15.58 -0.99 -18.72
CA GLU A 344 16.26 -0.58 -17.48
C GLU A 344 17.32 0.51 -17.76
N GLU A 345 18.11 0.39 -18.83
CA GLU A 345 19.08 1.40 -19.23
C GLU A 345 18.41 2.76 -19.51
N LYS A 346 17.33 2.76 -20.30
CA LYS A 346 16.58 3.99 -20.63
C LYS A 346 15.87 4.59 -19.43
N TYR A 347 15.41 3.77 -18.49
CA TYR A 347 14.84 4.26 -17.25
C TYR A 347 15.88 4.94 -16.35
N ASN A 348 17.03 4.31 -16.18
CA ASN A 348 18.13 4.87 -15.38
C ASN A 348 18.71 6.14 -16.01
N GLU A 349 18.72 6.24 -17.34
CA GLU A 349 19.02 7.47 -18.08
C GLU A 349 17.96 8.53 -17.78
N ALA A 350 16.68 8.19 -17.94
CA ALA A 350 15.54 9.07 -17.70
C ALA A 350 15.47 9.63 -16.27
N GLU A 351 15.82 8.84 -15.25
CA GLU A 351 15.86 9.30 -13.85
C GLU A 351 16.84 10.44 -13.59
N LYS A 352 17.92 10.53 -14.38
CA LYS A 352 18.97 11.54 -14.24
C LYS A 352 18.65 12.84 -14.99
N ILE A 353 17.57 12.85 -15.78
CA ILE A 353 17.20 13.99 -16.62
C ILE A 353 16.34 14.97 -15.83
N GLY A 354 16.91 16.15 -15.56
CA GLY A 354 16.18 17.26 -14.93
C GLY A 354 15.33 18.09 -15.91
N ASN A 355 15.75 18.17 -17.17
CA ASN A 355 15.05 18.92 -18.22
C ASN A 355 15.00 18.13 -19.54
N LEU A 356 13.81 18.02 -20.15
CA LEU A 356 13.59 17.31 -21.42
C LEU A 356 14.36 17.91 -22.60
N ASP A 357 14.68 19.21 -22.57
CA ASP A 357 15.46 19.86 -23.64
C ASP A 357 16.85 19.22 -23.81
N SER A 358 17.38 18.59 -22.75
CA SER A 358 18.68 17.91 -22.78
C SER A 358 18.70 16.61 -23.60
N ILE A 359 17.53 16.08 -23.97
CA ILE A 359 17.38 14.81 -24.72
C ILE A 359 17.66 15.02 -26.22
N GLY A 360 17.62 16.28 -26.70
CA GLY A 360 17.82 16.60 -28.10
C GLY A 360 16.65 16.23 -29.00
N LEU A 361 15.42 16.35 -28.48
CA LEU A 361 14.17 16.41 -29.23
C LEU A 361 13.84 17.87 -29.56
N MET A 362 13.15 18.12 -30.68
CA MET A 362 12.62 19.42 -31.05
C MET A 362 11.44 19.81 -30.15
N GLU A 363 11.13 21.11 -30.05
CA GLU A 363 10.06 21.63 -29.18
C GLU A 363 8.69 21.01 -29.48
N ASN A 364 8.35 20.82 -30.76
CA ASN A 364 7.11 20.15 -31.17
C ASN A 364 7.08 18.66 -30.74
N GLN A 365 8.22 17.97 -30.77
CA GLN A 365 8.32 16.57 -30.33
C GLN A 365 8.13 16.46 -28.81
N ILE A 366 8.75 17.38 -28.05
CA ILE A 366 8.58 17.48 -26.60
C ILE A 366 7.11 17.75 -26.24
N GLU A 367 6.42 18.62 -26.99
CA GLU A 367 5.01 18.91 -26.76
C GLU A 367 4.11 17.68 -26.99
N MET A 368 4.38 16.89 -28.03
CA MET A 368 3.66 15.63 -28.24
C MET A 368 3.87 14.64 -27.08
N VAL A 369 5.11 14.54 -26.56
CA VAL A 369 5.41 13.72 -25.38
C VAL A 369 4.60 14.17 -24.16
N LYS A 370 4.56 15.49 -23.89
CA LYS A 370 3.80 16.04 -22.76
C LYS A 370 2.32 15.72 -22.87
N ILE A 371 1.71 15.90 -24.05
CA ILE A 371 0.29 15.59 -24.31
C ILE A 371 -0.04 14.13 -23.96
N ILE A 372 0.84 13.20 -24.29
CA ILE A 372 0.66 11.77 -23.99
C ILE A 372 0.80 11.49 -22.49
N VAL A 373 1.89 11.95 -21.89
CA VAL A 373 2.24 11.64 -20.49
C VAL A 373 1.28 12.31 -19.50
N ASP A 374 0.88 13.55 -19.73
CA ASP A 374 -0.09 14.27 -18.86
C ASP A 374 -1.44 13.55 -18.76
N LYS A 375 -1.73 12.67 -19.72
CA LYS A 375 -2.95 11.89 -19.84
C LYS A 375 -2.74 10.39 -19.65
N GLU A 376 -1.57 9.95 -19.18
CA GLU A 376 -1.21 8.53 -19.07
C GLU A 376 -2.19 7.74 -18.19
N GLU A 377 -2.72 8.34 -17.13
CA GLU A 377 -3.67 7.68 -16.21
C GLU A 377 -5.06 7.45 -16.81
N THR A 378 -5.51 8.38 -17.65
CA THR A 378 -6.83 8.32 -18.30
C THR A 378 -6.77 7.50 -19.59
N PHE A 379 -5.63 7.54 -20.30
CA PHE A 379 -5.41 6.87 -21.58
C PHE A 379 -4.28 5.84 -21.51
N LYS A 380 -4.30 4.99 -20.47
CA LYS A 380 -3.28 3.95 -20.19
C LYS A 380 -2.97 3.07 -21.39
N GLY A 381 -3.99 2.70 -22.16
CA GLY A 381 -3.84 1.91 -23.38
C GLY A 381 -2.97 2.61 -24.42
N VAL A 382 -3.23 3.90 -24.70
CA VAL A 382 -2.46 4.69 -25.68
C VAL A 382 -1.01 4.85 -25.21
N PHE A 383 -0.82 5.19 -23.93
CA PHE A 383 0.51 5.32 -23.33
C PHE A 383 1.33 4.02 -23.44
N THR A 384 0.73 2.90 -23.05
CA THR A 384 1.37 1.57 -23.08
C THR A 384 1.69 1.13 -24.50
N VAL A 385 0.75 1.29 -25.43
CA VAL A 385 0.94 0.96 -26.86
C VAL A 385 2.06 1.80 -27.46
N LEU A 386 2.06 3.12 -27.23
CA LEU A 386 3.11 4.00 -27.75
C LEU A 386 4.49 3.61 -27.24
N LEU A 387 4.63 3.45 -25.91
CA LEU A 387 5.90 3.07 -25.31
C LEU A 387 6.37 1.71 -25.85
N THR A 388 5.45 0.75 -25.98
CA THR A 388 5.77 -0.58 -26.54
C THR A 388 6.28 -0.47 -27.98
N SER A 389 5.57 0.26 -28.85
CA SER A 389 5.96 0.43 -30.24
C SER A 389 7.32 1.09 -30.36
N LEU A 390 7.60 2.14 -29.58
CA LEU A 390 8.90 2.84 -29.61
C LEU A 390 10.05 1.96 -29.10
N VAL A 391 9.83 1.19 -28.03
CA VAL A 391 10.80 0.22 -27.52
C VAL A 391 11.08 -0.86 -28.56
N TYR A 392 10.04 -1.39 -29.20
CA TYR A 392 10.20 -2.38 -30.26
C TYR A 392 11.00 -1.81 -31.44
N LYS A 393 10.67 -0.61 -31.89
CA LYS A 393 11.38 0.08 -33.00
C LYS A 393 12.86 0.29 -32.67
N SER A 394 13.17 0.68 -31.44
CA SER A 394 14.56 0.88 -30.99
C SER A 394 15.38 -0.42 -31.06
N LEU A 395 14.74 -1.57 -30.79
CA LEU A 395 15.39 -2.88 -30.82
C LEU A 395 15.41 -3.54 -32.21
N HIS A 396 14.45 -3.15 -33.07
CA HIS A 396 14.23 -3.64 -34.42
C HIS A 396 14.05 -2.47 -35.40
N PRO A 397 15.15 -1.78 -35.80
CA PRO A 397 15.07 -0.55 -36.60
C PRO A 397 14.35 -0.70 -37.94
N GLU A 398 14.43 -1.89 -38.56
CA GLU A 398 13.80 -2.19 -39.85
C GLU A 398 12.28 -2.43 -39.77
N GLN A 399 11.73 -2.67 -38.57
CA GLN A 399 10.30 -2.96 -38.41
C GLN A 399 9.49 -1.66 -38.44
N ASP A 400 8.47 -1.58 -39.30
CA ASP A 400 7.44 -0.55 -39.17
C ASP A 400 6.50 -0.88 -37.99
N VAL A 401 6.57 -0.10 -36.91
CA VAL A 401 5.82 -0.39 -35.68
C VAL A 401 4.35 0.04 -35.72
N ARG A 402 3.90 0.69 -36.80
CA ARG A 402 2.47 0.91 -37.06
C ARG A 402 1.77 -0.40 -37.42
N ARG A 403 2.50 -1.38 -37.98
CA ARG A 403 2.04 -2.73 -38.35
C ARG A 403 2.09 -3.67 -37.14
N HIS A 404 1.26 -3.39 -36.15
CA HIS A 404 1.39 -3.92 -34.79
C HIS A 404 0.79 -5.33 -34.53
N GLN A 405 0.29 -6.02 -35.57
CA GLN A 405 -0.21 -7.40 -35.45
C GLN A 405 0.49 -8.33 -36.44
N ALA A 406 0.81 -9.54 -35.99
CA ALA A 406 1.54 -10.55 -36.78
C ALA A 406 0.77 -11.06 -38.02
N ASN A 407 -0.55 -10.82 -38.09
CA ASN A 407 -1.39 -11.13 -39.25
C ASN A 407 -1.48 -9.96 -40.25
N MET A 408 -0.85 -8.81 -39.98
CA MET A 408 -0.65 -7.76 -40.98
C MET A 408 0.50 -8.14 -41.89
N GLU A 409 0.46 -7.68 -43.14
CA GLU A 409 1.60 -7.75 -44.03
C GLU A 409 2.80 -7.02 -43.40
N ASN A 410 3.91 -7.73 -43.24
CA ASN A 410 5.12 -7.29 -42.52
C ASN A 410 4.86 -6.80 -41.09
N GLY A 411 3.84 -7.34 -40.41
CA GLY A 411 3.51 -6.95 -39.05
C GLY A 411 4.22 -7.77 -37.96
N TYR A 412 4.30 -7.21 -36.76
CA TYR A 412 4.90 -7.84 -35.59
C TYR A 412 3.86 -8.11 -34.49
N SER A 413 4.18 -8.97 -33.51
CA SER A 413 3.26 -9.28 -32.41
C SER A 413 3.39 -8.28 -31.25
N GLY A 414 2.86 -7.07 -31.42
CA GLY A 414 2.96 -5.99 -30.41
C GLY A 414 2.40 -6.39 -29.03
N ARG A 415 1.23 -7.04 -29.00
CA ARG A 415 0.62 -7.54 -27.75
C ARG A 415 1.49 -8.56 -27.02
N SER A 416 2.09 -9.50 -27.74
CA SER A 416 2.92 -10.55 -27.13
C SER A 416 4.19 -9.94 -26.54
N PHE A 417 4.81 -9.01 -27.27
CA PHE A 417 5.98 -8.27 -26.81
C PHE A 417 5.66 -7.41 -25.57
N ASP A 418 4.57 -6.65 -25.60
CA ASP A 418 4.09 -5.84 -24.47
C ASP A 418 3.85 -6.69 -23.21
N THR A 419 3.10 -7.78 -23.36
CA THR A 419 2.76 -8.69 -22.25
C THR A 419 4.01 -9.32 -21.63
N LYS A 420 5.04 -9.58 -22.45
CA LYS A 420 6.29 -10.21 -21.99
C LYS A 420 7.25 -9.20 -21.34
N TYR A 421 7.38 -7.99 -21.88
CA TYR A 421 8.46 -7.06 -21.49
C TYR A 421 7.96 -5.72 -20.94
N VAL A 422 7.16 -4.98 -21.71
CA VAL A 422 6.89 -3.55 -21.45
C VAL A 422 5.89 -3.38 -20.33
N THR A 423 4.71 -4.01 -20.38
CA THR A 423 3.73 -3.92 -19.29
C THR A 423 4.28 -4.44 -17.94
N PRO A 424 4.98 -5.60 -17.86
CA PRO A 424 5.64 -6.03 -16.64
C PRO A 424 6.63 -5.00 -16.08
N PHE A 425 7.49 -4.45 -16.94
CA PHE A 425 8.44 -3.41 -16.58
C PHE A 425 7.75 -2.14 -16.05
N MET A 426 6.71 -1.65 -16.75
CA MET A 426 5.96 -0.48 -16.33
C MET A 426 5.29 -0.67 -14.97
N LYS A 427 4.76 -1.86 -14.68
CA LYS A 427 4.22 -2.21 -13.36
C LYS A 427 5.31 -2.24 -12.29
N GLN A 428 6.44 -2.86 -12.59
CA GLN A 428 7.60 -2.96 -11.70
C GLN A 428 8.08 -1.56 -11.30
N LYS A 429 8.25 -0.65 -12.27
CA LYS A 429 8.64 0.76 -12.03
C LYS A 429 7.46 1.67 -11.65
N ARG A 430 6.25 1.12 -11.58
CA ARG A 430 5.00 1.80 -11.17
C ARG A 430 4.74 3.07 -11.97
N PHE A 431 4.76 2.97 -13.30
CA PHE A 431 4.27 4.03 -14.18
C PHE A 431 2.76 4.22 -13.98
N LEU A 432 2.28 5.46 -14.02
CA LEU A 432 0.86 5.76 -13.79
C LEU A 432 -0.02 5.24 -14.94
N GLY A 433 0.55 5.23 -16.15
CA GLY A 433 -0.03 4.63 -17.35
C GLY A 433 0.03 3.10 -17.44
N ALA A 434 0.58 2.39 -16.44
CA ALA A 434 0.74 0.94 -16.49
C ALA A 434 -0.62 0.20 -16.56
N MET A 435 -0.79 -0.64 -17.58
CA MET A 435 -1.98 -1.48 -17.77
C MET A 435 -1.99 -2.70 -16.85
N LYS A 436 -3.18 -3.25 -16.55
CA LYS A 436 -3.30 -4.48 -15.74
C LYS A 436 -2.72 -5.69 -16.46
N GLU A 437 -2.79 -5.76 -17.78
CA GLU A 437 -2.36 -6.93 -18.56
C GLU A 437 -1.61 -6.52 -19.84
N SER A 438 -2.21 -5.69 -20.70
CA SER A 438 -1.57 -5.15 -21.91
C SER A 438 -2.29 -3.89 -22.41
N GLY A 439 -1.57 -3.02 -23.14
CA GLY A 439 -2.14 -1.87 -23.86
C GLY A 439 -3.15 -2.25 -24.94
N TRP A 440 -2.97 -3.42 -25.56
CA TRP A 440 -3.81 -3.95 -26.64
C TRP A 440 -5.11 -4.62 -26.17
N LEU A 441 -5.50 -4.49 -24.90
CA LEU A 441 -6.87 -4.84 -24.46
C LEU A 441 -7.90 -3.73 -24.74
N THR A 442 -7.43 -2.60 -25.28
CA THR A 442 -8.30 -1.49 -25.65
C THR A 442 -8.91 -1.75 -27.03
N ARG A 443 -10.24 -1.85 -27.13
CA ARG A 443 -10.97 -2.14 -28.39
C ARG A 443 -10.56 -1.27 -29.58
N SER A 444 -10.22 -0.01 -29.34
CA SER A 444 -9.78 0.89 -30.42
C SER A 444 -8.36 0.62 -30.90
N LEU A 445 -7.48 0.11 -30.04
CA LEU A 445 -6.06 -0.12 -30.33
C LEU A 445 -5.80 -1.56 -30.82
N GLU A 446 -6.68 -2.52 -30.51
CA GLU A 446 -6.57 -3.93 -30.96
C GLU A 446 -7.02 -4.16 -32.41
N GLN A 447 -7.47 -3.12 -33.11
CA GLN A 447 -7.99 -3.27 -34.47
C GLN A 447 -6.87 -3.67 -35.43
N ASN A 448 -7.18 -4.59 -36.35
CA ASN A 448 -6.24 -5.01 -37.39
C ASN A 448 -6.13 -3.96 -38.51
N ILE A 449 -5.79 -2.72 -38.13
CA ILE A 449 -5.61 -1.56 -39.00
C ILE A 449 -4.32 -0.86 -38.55
N PRO A 450 -3.39 -0.51 -39.46
CA PRO A 450 -2.14 0.14 -39.08
C PRO A 450 -2.35 1.52 -38.46
N TYR A 451 -1.45 1.94 -37.57
CA TYR A 451 -1.51 3.26 -36.90
C TYR A 451 -1.00 4.41 -37.79
N GLU A 452 -1.56 4.53 -38.98
CA GLU A 452 -1.32 5.66 -39.88
C GLU A 452 -2.06 6.92 -39.43
N LEU A 453 -1.75 8.08 -40.02
CA LEU A 453 -2.39 9.36 -39.67
C LEU A 453 -3.93 9.36 -39.86
N ASP A 454 -4.45 8.51 -40.74
CA ASP A 454 -5.89 8.33 -41.01
C ASP A 454 -6.55 7.21 -40.17
N PHE A 455 -5.84 6.64 -39.19
CA PHE A 455 -6.31 5.52 -38.37
C PHE A 455 -7.74 5.76 -37.82
N PRO A 456 -8.71 4.87 -38.13
CA PRO A 456 -10.13 5.11 -37.81
C PRO A 456 -10.49 4.80 -36.35
N GLY A 457 -9.61 4.14 -35.59
CA GLY A 457 -9.85 3.76 -34.20
C GLY A 457 -10.20 4.96 -33.32
N LYS A 458 -11.18 4.77 -32.43
CA LYS A 458 -11.73 5.86 -31.59
C LYS A 458 -10.88 6.05 -30.34
N ILE A 459 -9.97 7.03 -30.37
CA ILE A 459 -9.31 7.60 -29.19
C ILE A 459 -10.05 8.90 -28.86
N GLN A 460 -10.71 8.97 -27.69
CA GLN A 460 -11.68 10.04 -27.37
C GLN A 460 -11.07 11.45 -27.39
N ASN A 461 -9.84 11.60 -26.91
CA ASN A 461 -9.14 12.89 -26.90
C ASN A 461 -8.39 13.10 -28.23
N LYS A 462 -8.78 14.13 -28.98
CA LYS A 462 -8.21 14.44 -30.30
C LYS A 462 -6.73 14.77 -30.24
N ASN A 463 -6.27 15.50 -29.22
CA ASN A 463 -4.86 15.88 -29.06
C ASN A 463 -4.01 14.64 -28.74
N VAL A 464 -4.50 13.77 -27.85
CA VAL A 464 -3.84 12.49 -27.53
C VAL A 464 -3.77 11.59 -28.76
N LYS A 465 -4.85 11.50 -29.55
CA LYS A 465 -4.87 10.76 -30.81
C LYS A 465 -3.84 11.30 -31.81
N ALA A 466 -3.84 12.63 -32.00
CA ALA A 466 -2.93 13.28 -32.93
C ALA A 466 -1.47 13.09 -32.49
N ALA A 467 -1.14 13.33 -31.22
CA ALA A 467 0.21 13.12 -30.69
C ALA A 467 0.66 11.66 -30.83
N PHE A 468 -0.21 10.69 -30.52
CA PHE A 468 0.08 9.26 -30.67
C PHE A 468 0.46 8.88 -32.11
N LEU A 469 -0.37 9.27 -33.08
CA LEU A 469 -0.14 8.94 -34.49
C LEU A 469 1.04 9.72 -35.07
N ASN A 470 1.20 10.99 -34.71
CA ASN A 470 2.30 11.81 -35.19
C ASN A 470 3.65 11.34 -34.65
N ILE A 471 3.75 10.89 -33.40
CA ILE A 471 5.02 10.34 -32.87
C ILE A 471 5.41 9.08 -33.66
N LEU A 472 4.47 8.15 -33.91
CA LEU A 472 4.77 6.95 -34.70
C LEU A 472 5.14 7.30 -36.14
N ASN A 473 4.42 8.23 -36.77
CA ASN A 473 4.74 8.71 -38.11
C ASN A 473 6.10 9.42 -38.17
N ASP A 474 6.46 10.20 -37.16
CA ASP A 474 7.73 10.92 -37.09
C ASP A 474 8.92 9.95 -37.05
N VAL A 475 8.79 8.85 -36.30
CA VAL A 475 9.80 7.80 -36.25
C VAL A 475 9.87 7.01 -37.56
N GLU A 476 8.73 6.65 -38.16
CA GLU A 476 8.69 5.78 -39.35
C GLU A 476 8.95 6.52 -40.67
N VAL A 477 8.56 7.79 -40.77
CA VAL A 477 8.61 8.57 -42.02
C VAL A 477 9.68 9.65 -41.98
N ASN A 478 9.83 10.36 -40.85
CA ASN A 478 10.76 11.48 -40.75
C ASN A 478 12.13 11.08 -40.15
N GLY A 479 12.31 9.81 -39.78
CA GLY A 479 13.57 9.29 -39.24
C GLY A 479 13.91 9.81 -37.84
N ALA A 480 12.90 10.21 -37.06
CA ALA A 480 13.13 10.61 -35.68
C ALA A 480 13.63 9.43 -34.83
N ASP A 481 14.55 9.71 -33.90
CA ASP A 481 15.16 8.68 -33.04
C ASP A 481 14.14 8.16 -32.01
N PRO A 482 13.73 6.88 -32.08
CA PRO A 482 12.78 6.30 -31.14
C PRO A 482 13.33 6.25 -29.71
N GLU A 483 14.65 6.11 -29.51
CA GLU A 483 15.23 6.03 -28.17
C GLU A 483 15.10 7.35 -27.41
N LYS A 484 15.19 8.48 -28.12
CA LYS A 484 14.96 9.81 -27.54
C LYS A 484 13.51 9.97 -27.09
N TYR A 485 12.55 9.50 -27.88
CA TYR A 485 11.14 9.49 -27.47
C TYR A 485 10.91 8.59 -26.25
N VAL A 486 11.48 7.38 -26.21
CA VAL A 486 11.39 6.48 -25.03
C VAL A 486 11.92 7.20 -23.79
N THR A 487 13.11 7.78 -23.88
CA THR A 487 13.76 8.48 -22.77
C THR A 487 12.95 9.68 -22.30
N ALA A 488 12.41 10.49 -23.23
CA ALA A 488 11.59 11.65 -22.89
C ALA A 488 10.26 11.28 -22.24
N ILE A 489 9.57 10.25 -22.75
CA ILE A 489 8.34 9.72 -22.17
C ILE A 489 8.61 9.22 -20.74
N MET A 490 9.68 8.45 -20.54
CA MET A 490 10.03 7.95 -19.21
C MET A 490 10.40 9.09 -18.25
N ALA A 491 11.26 10.02 -18.66
CA ALA A 491 11.73 11.12 -17.81
C ALA A 491 10.57 12.01 -17.37
N TYR A 492 9.68 12.38 -18.30
CA TYR A 492 8.54 13.21 -17.99
C TYR A 492 7.51 12.48 -17.12
N SER A 493 7.25 11.18 -17.36
CA SER A 493 6.35 10.40 -16.49
C SER A 493 6.91 10.25 -15.07
N ILE A 494 8.21 9.99 -14.92
CA ILE A 494 8.89 9.95 -13.61
C ILE A 494 8.74 11.29 -12.89
N LYS A 495 8.94 12.41 -13.59
CA LYS A 495 8.74 13.75 -13.05
C LYS A 495 7.29 13.97 -12.60
N CYS A 496 6.30 13.72 -13.47
CA CYS A 496 4.89 13.85 -13.14
C CYS A 496 4.48 12.98 -11.94
N LYS A 497 5.06 11.78 -11.82
CA LYS A 497 4.83 10.89 -10.67
C LYS A 497 5.43 11.44 -9.38
N LYS A 498 6.66 11.97 -9.40
CA LYS A 498 7.28 12.67 -8.26
C LYS A 498 6.42 13.86 -7.83
N ASP A 499 5.94 14.65 -8.78
CA ASP A 499 5.06 15.79 -8.53
C ASP A 499 3.70 15.39 -7.93
N LYS A 500 3.22 14.17 -8.19
CA LYS A 500 1.96 13.62 -7.64
C LYS A 500 2.13 12.89 -6.30
N THR A 501 3.34 12.48 -5.93
CA THR A 501 3.63 11.72 -4.68
C THR A 501 3.92 12.62 -3.48
N VAL A 502 3.36 13.83 -3.45
CA VAL A 502 3.52 14.78 -2.34
C VAL A 502 3.09 14.14 -1.02
N ILE A 503 4.06 13.80 -0.20
CA ILE A 503 3.85 13.43 1.20
C ILE A 503 3.47 14.71 1.92
N LEU A 504 2.26 14.77 2.45
CA LEU A 504 1.82 15.91 3.26
C LEU A 504 2.60 15.92 4.58
N VAL A 505 3.22 17.05 4.89
CA VAL A 505 3.90 17.27 6.16
C VAL A 505 2.84 17.36 7.26
N ASN A 506 2.92 16.49 8.26
CA ASN A 506 2.22 16.68 9.52
C ASN A 506 3.18 17.39 10.49
N PRO A 507 2.92 18.64 10.89
CA PRO A 507 3.82 19.39 11.78
C PRO A 507 3.86 18.89 13.23
N ILE A 508 3.10 17.84 13.57
CA ILE A 508 3.08 17.25 14.92
C ILE A 508 4.12 16.12 14.99
N GLU A 509 5.21 16.36 15.71
CA GLU A 509 6.32 15.41 15.86
C GLU A 509 6.24 14.58 17.16
N LYS A 510 5.56 15.09 18.19
CA LYS A 510 5.22 14.46 19.49
C LYS A 510 3.99 15.17 20.08
N GLU A 511 3.21 14.49 20.95
CA GLU A 511 2.03 15.08 21.59
C GLU A 511 2.38 16.41 22.30
N THR A 512 1.67 17.46 21.87
CA THR A 512 1.70 18.88 22.27
C THR A 512 2.93 19.71 21.86
N SER A 513 2.85 20.35 20.68
CA SER A 513 3.70 21.51 20.35
C SER A 513 3.03 22.62 19.51
N LEU A 514 1.77 22.47 19.05
CA LEU A 514 1.09 23.50 18.26
C LEU A 514 -0.01 24.19 19.07
N THR A 515 0.16 25.49 19.31
CA THR A 515 -0.88 26.34 19.87
C THR A 515 -2.01 26.55 18.87
N ILE A 516 -3.22 26.83 19.36
CA ILE A 516 -4.36 27.20 18.51
C ILE A 516 -3.99 28.35 17.56
N ASN A 517 -3.22 29.34 18.02
CA ASN A 517 -2.82 30.47 17.17
C ASN A 517 -1.92 30.02 16.00
N GLU A 518 -1.04 29.04 16.20
CA GLU A 518 -0.18 28.50 15.15
C GLU A 518 -0.95 27.64 14.15
N ILE A 519 -1.96 26.90 14.61
CA ILE A 519 -2.89 26.16 13.73
C ILE A 519 -3.65 27.16 12.87
N MET A 520 -4.23 28.19 13.48
CA MET A 520 -4.99 29.22 12.78
C MET A 520 -4.13 29.99 11.77
N LYS A 521 -2.87 30.31 12.11
CA LYS A 521 -1.92 30.92 11.19
C LYS A 521 -1.64 30.02 9.99
N SER A 522 -1.38 28.73 10.20
CA SER A 522 -1.16 27.78 9.10
C SER A 522 -2.39 27.63 8.19
N LEU A 523 -3.59 27.53 8.75
CA LEU A 523 -4.81 27.47 7.93
C LEU A 523 -4.99 28.75 7.12
N TYR A 524 -4.73 29.92 7.71
CA TYR A 524 -4.81 31.19 7.00
C TYR A 524 -3.83 31.25 5.82
N GLU A 525 -2.55 30.96 6.07
CA GLU A 525 -1.52 30.94 5.01
C GLU A 525 -1.81 29.90 3.93
N HIS A 526 -2.44 28.78 4.28
CA HIS A 526 -2.81 27.74 3.33
C HIS A 526 -4.02 28.13 2.48
N PHE A 527 -5.07 28.71 3.09
CA PHE A 527 -6.27 29.12 2.35
C PHE A 527 -5.97 30.24 1.35
N TYR A 528 -5.10 31.19 1.75
CA TYR A 528 -4.73 32.35 0.94
C TYR A 528 -3.39 32.19 0.21
N PHE A 529 -2.91 30.96 0.04
CA PHE A 529 -1.73 30.70 -0.76
C PHE A 529 -1.99 31.06 -2.23
N GLN A 530 -0.94 31.46 -2.97
CA GLN A 530 -1.06 31.83 -4.39
C GLN A 530 -1.16 30.56 -5.27
N TYR A 531 -2.39 30.17 -5.63
CA TYR A 531 -2.69 29.01 -6.48
C TYR A 531 -2.81 29.38 -7.96
N LYS A 532 -2.35 28.50 -8.86
CA LYS A 532 -2.50 28.70 -10.32
C LYS A 532 -3.83 28.17 -10.84
N SER A 533 -4.41 27.19 -10.16
CA SER A 533 -5.71 26.58 -10.49
C SER A 533 -6.86 27.11 -9.63
N ARG A 534 -8.10 27.02 -10.14
CA ARG A 534 -9.32 27.26 -9.33
C ARG A 534 -9.47 26.11 -8.33
N GLY A 535 -9.65 26.39 -7.03
CA GLY A 535 -9.83 25.35 -6.03
C GLY A 535 -9.66 25.72 -4.55
N ALA A 536 -9.20 26.92 -4.19
CA ALA A 536 -8.96 27.27 -2.77
C ALA A 536 -10.21 27.22 -1.87
N SER A 537 -11.41 27.37 -2.46
CA SER A 537 -12.69 27.40 -1.73
C SER A 537 -13.03 26.09 -0.98
N ILE A 538 -12.42 24.97 -1.37
CA ILE A 538 -12.60 23.67 -0.69
C ILE A 538 -11.81 23.59 0.63
N LEU A 539 -10.72 24.37 0.77
CA LEU A 539 -9.84 24.28 1.94
C LEU A 539 -10.52 24.67 3.25
N PRO A 540 -11.33 25.76 3.31
CA PRO A 540 -12.19 26.05 4.46
C PRO A 540 -13.16 24.92 4.81
N VAL A 541 -13.77 24.28 3.80
CA VAL A 541 -14.71 23.18 4.00
C VAL A 541 -14.00 21.98 4.62
N VAL A 542 -12.84 21.59 4.09
CA VAL A 542 -12.04 20.48 4.63
C VAL A 542 -11.59 20.76 6.06
N ALA A 543 -11.20 22.00 6.39
CA ALA A 543 -10.84 22.36 7.75
C ALA A 543 -12.06 22.27 8.70
N LEU A 544 -13.21 22.80 8.28
CA LEU A 544 -14.44 22.71 9.07
C LEU A 544 -14.89 21.25 9.23
N TYR A 545 -14.81 20.44 8.18
CA TYR A 545 -15.12 19.01 8.27
C TYR A 545 -14.22 18.28 9.27
N SER A 546 -12.93 18.60 9.26
CA SER A 546 -11.93 18.01 10.16
C SER A 546 -12.20 18.37 11.63
N ILE A 547 -12.61 19.61 11.92
CA ILE A 547 -13.00 19.98 13.28
C ILE A 547 -14.33 19.34 13.68
N TYR A 548 -15.28 19.21 12.76
CA TYR A 548 -16.55 18.50 13.00
C TYR A 548 -16.31 17.05 13.38
N GLN A 549 -15.39 16.36 12.69
CA GLN A 549 -14.99 15.01 13.08
C GLN A 549 -14.44 14.95 14.51
N CYS A 550 -13.75 15.99 15.00
CA CYS A 550 -13.24 16.01 16.37
C CYS A 550 -14.39 16.23 17.38
N ILE A 551 -15.17 17.28 17.18
CA ILE A 551 -16.20 17.67 18.16
C ILE A 551 -17.37 16.70 18.23
N THR A 552 -17.67 15.93 17.16
CA THR A 552 -18.72 14.91 17.20
C THR A 552 -18.35 13.73 18.11
N ASP A 553 -17.05 13.45 18.26
CA ASP A 553 -16.55 12.38 19.12
C ASP A 553 -16.47 12.85 20.59
N GLU A 554 -16.22 14.13 20.85
CA GLU A 554 -15.92 14.66 22.19
C GLU A 554 -17.10 15.36 22.88
N LEU A 555 -17.95 16.09 22.13
CA LEU A 555 -18.99 16.91 22.75
C LEU A 555 -20.30 16.15 22.93
N LYS A 556 -20.79 16.11 24.17
CA LYS A 556 -22.06 15.47 24.56
C LYS A 556 -23.28 15.85 23.70
N ARG A 557 -23.30 17.06 23.11
CA ARG A 557 -24.40 17.50 22.24
C ARG A 557 -24.55 16.63 20.98
N PHE A 558 -23.47 15.97 20.55
CA PHE A 558 -23.44 15.08 19.40
C PHE A 558 -23.65 13.60 19.74
N ASN A 559 -23.91 13.25 21.01
CA ASN A 559 -24.27 11.88 21.37
C ASN A 559 -25.51 11.42 20.59
N GLY A 560 -25.43 10.21 20.01
CA GLY A 560 -26.48 9.64 19.16
C GLY A 560 -26.64 10.35 17.82
N LYS A 561 -25.55 10.91 17.28
CA LYS A 561 -25.51 11.58 15.98
C LYS A 561 -24.30 11.14 15.18
N THR A 562 -24.45 11.17 13.86
CA THR A 562 -23.40 10.79 12.91
C THR A 562 -23.11 11.95 11.96
N LEU A 563 -21.82 12.18 11.69
CA LEU A 563 -21.34 13.09 10.66
C LEU A 563 -21.35 12.39 9.30
N ASP A 564 -21.99 12.99 8.30
CA ASP A 564 -21.99 12.47 6.93
C ASP A 564 -20.55 12.47 6.36
N LYS A 565 -20.28 11.60 5.39
CA LYS A 565 -18.98 11.62 4.69
C LYS A 565 -18.88 12.88 3.86
N LEU A 566 -17.71 13.50 3.81
CA LEU A 566 -17.44 14.63 2.92
C LEU A 566 -17.68 14.19 1.47
N ALA A 567 -18.70 14.76 0.82
CA ALA A 567 -19.08 14.42 -0.54
C ALA A 567 -18.09 15.02 -1.57
N SER A 568 -18.02 14.42 -2.76
CA SER A 568 -17.22 14.96 -3.88
C SER A 568 -18.05 15.94 -4.71
N HIS A 569 -17.71 17.23 -4.75
CA HIS A 569 -18.21 18.31 -5.63
C HIS A 569 -17.96 18.09 -7.13
N ASN A 570 -17.84 16.84 -7.61
CA ASN A 570 -17.79 16.55 -9.05
C ASN A 570 -19.20 16.40 -9.63
N SER A 571 -19.90 17.53 -9.80
CA SER A 571 -20.85 17.76 -10.90
C SER A 571 -21.40 19.18 -10.88
N CYS A 572 -20.96 20.02 -11.82
CA CYS A 572 -21.87 20.98 -12.45
C CYS A 572 -22.94 20.18 -13.20
N ASP A 573 -24.03 19.83 -12.52
CA ASP A 573 -25.39 19.80 -13.07
C ASP A 573 -26.36 19.23 -12.04
N ARG A 574 -27.43 20.01 -11.79
CA ARG A 574 -28.73 19.60 -11.22
C ARG A 574 -28.73 18.85 -9.88
N SER A 575 -29.31 19.51 -8.87
CA SER A 575 -30.22 18.86 -7.92
C SER A 575 -29.69 17.61 -7.21
N SER A 576 -28.46 17.62 -6.69
CA SER A 576 -28.10 16.73 -5.60
C SER A 576 -28.67 17.33 -4.33
N GLY A 577 -29.74 16.73 -3.79
CA GLY A 577 -30.52 17.20 -2.64
C GLY A 577 -29.78 17.22 -1.29
N GLU A 578 -28.48 17.55 -1.29
CA GLU A 578 -27.66 17.72 -0.10
C GLU A 578 -27.88 19.10 0.50
N THR A 579 -28.17 19.12 1.79
CA THR A 579 -28.71 20.30 2.48
C THR A 579 -27.62 21.35 2.81
N GLY A 580 -26.33 21.01 2.70
CA GLY A 580 -25.17 21.89 2.88
C GLY A 580 -23.84 21.12 2.76
N ASP A 581 -22.69 21.80 2.92
CA ASP A 581 -21.35 21.23 2.72
C ASP A 581 -20.96 20.20 3.80
N ILE A 582 -21.46 20.37 5.03
CA ILE A 582 -21.28 19.45 6.15
C ILE A 582 -22.63 19.20 6.79
N VAL A 583 -22.97 17.93 7.02
CA VAL A 583 -24.27 17.53 7.59
C VAL A 583 -24.07 16.55 8.74
N VAL A 584 -24.74 16.83 9.85
CA VAL A 584 -24.83 15.93 11.02
C VAL A 584 -26.26 15.43 11.13
N ARG A 585 -26.44 14.12 11.33
CA ARG A 585 -27.75 13.45 11.40
C ARG A 585 -27.97 12.81 12.75
N ASN A 586 -29.23 12.71 13.17
CA ASN A 586 -29.60 11.93 14.35
C ASN A 586 -29.61 10.42 14.01
N ASP A 587 -29.01 9.60 14.87
CA ASP A 587 -28.85 8.16 14.60
C ASP A 587 -30.17 7.38 14.67
N ASN A 588 -31.15 7.91 15.41
CA ASN A 588 -32.44 7.26 15.68
C ASN A 588 -33.37 7.27 14.46
N ASP A 589 -33.39 8.36 13.68
CA ASP A 589 -34.35 8.57 12.59
C ASP A 589 -33.71 9.12 11.30
N ASN A 590 -32.39 9.32 11.29
CA ASN A 590 -31.62 9.87 10.17
C ASN A 590 -32.03 11.29 9.74
N SER A 591 -32.80 12.00 10.59
CA SER A 591 -33.17 13.41 10.39
C SER A 591 -31.95 14.32 10.51
N ILE A 592 -32.02 15.50 9.89
CA ILE A 592 -30.91 16.45 9.86
C ILE A 592 -30.88 17.21 11.19
N TYR A 593 -29.76 17.12 11.90
CA TYR A 593 -29.54 17.86 13.13
C TYR A 593 -28.94 19.24 12.85
N GLU A 594 -27.81 19.27 12.15
CA GLU A 594 -27.00 20.47 11.93
C GLU A 594 -26.43 20.46 10.52
N VAL A 595 -26.46 21.62 9.87
CA VAL A 595 -25.94 21.84 8.51
C VAL A 595 -24.94 22.98 8.55
N VAL A 596 -23.84 22.86 7.82
CA VAL A 596 -22.87 23.92 7.61
C VAL A 596 -22.70 24.18 6.12
N GLU A 597 -22.84 25.44 5.73
CA GLU A 597 -22.53 25.93 4.39
C GLU A 597 -21.43 26.98 4.50
N VAL A 598 -20.42 26.89 3.62
CA VAL A 598 -19.18 27.66 3.71
C VAL A 598 -19.00 28.53 2.46
N LYS A 599 -18.69 29.79 2.69
CA LYS A 599 -18.37 30.77 1.64
C LYS A 599 -16.92 31.22 1.78
N PHE A 600 -16.18 31.17 0.68
CA PHE A 600 -14.80 31.61 0.63
C PHE A 600 -14.71 32.92 -0.16
N GLU A 601 -14.18 33.97 0.47
CA GLU A 601 -14.00 35.31 -0.10
C GLU A 601 -15.30 36.03 -0.52
N ILE A 602 -16.45 35.56 0.00
CA ILE A 602 -17.76 36.11 -0.32
C ILE A 602 -18.49 36.44 0.99
N PRO A 603 -18.86 37.71 1.24
CA PRO A 603 -19.63 38.07 2.42
C PRO A 603 -21.04 37.46 2.34
N VAL A 604 -21.57 37.07 3.50
CA VAL A 604 -22.97 36.62 3.61
C VAL A 604 -23.90 37.81 3.43
N ASN A 605 -25.01 37.61 2.72
CA ASN A 605 -26.08 38.59 2.56
C ASN A 605 -27.46 37.93 2.78
N ALA A 606 -28.52 38.74 2.84
CA ALA A 606 -29.89 38.25 3.08
C ALA A 606 -30.38 37.24 2.04
N ILE A 607 -29.96 37.37 0.77
CA ILE A 607 -30.35 36.44 -0.31
C ILE A 607 -29.83 35.02 0.01
N MET A 608 -28.60 34.89 0.51
CA MET A 608 -28.05 33.59 0.89
C MET A 608 -28.80 32.96 2.08
N ILE A 609 -29.35 33.77 2.98
CA ILE A 609 -30.20 33.30 4.08
C ILE A 609 -31.53 32.76 3.54
N GLU A 610 -32.11 33.46 2.57
CA GLU A 610 -33.31 33.00 1.87
C GLU A 610 -33.08 31.67 1.15
N ASP A 611 -31.95 31.54 0.46
CA ASP A 611 -31.58 30.32 -0.26
C ASP A 611 -31.32 29.16 0.72
N ALA A 612 -30.66 29.42 1.84
CA ALA A 612 -30.51 28.44 2.91
C ALA A 612 -31.88 27.99 3.45
N TYR A 613 -32.81 28.93 3.65
CA TYR A 613 -34.16 28.61 4.11
C TYR A 613 -34.93 27.74 3.12
N LYS A 614 -34.89 28.08 1.82
CA LYS A 614 -35.52 27.28 0.75
C LYS A 614 -35.03 25.83 0.72
N LYS A 615 -33.76 25.57 1.08
CA LYS A 615 -33.20 24.20 1.14
C LYS A 615 -33.75 23.38 2.31
N ILE A 616 -34.18 24.04 3.39
CA ILE A 616 -34.60 23.40 4.63
C ILE A 616 -36.09 23.53 4.94
N SER A 617 -36.85 24.36 4.21
CA SER A 617 -38.23 24.72 4.55
C SER A 617 -39.18 23.53 4.73
N GLU A 618 -38.89 22.39 4.11
CA GLU A 618 -39.67 21.14 4.19
C GLU A 618 -38.99 20.05 5.05
N LYS A 619 -37.85 20.36 5.69
CA LYS A 619 -37.01 19.40 6.42
C LYS A 619 -36.85 19.86 7.88
N PRO A 620 -37.06 18.98 8.88
CA PRO A 620 -36.73 19.34 10.25
C PRO A 620 -35.21 19.50 10.38
N VAL A 621 -34.76 20.73 10.62
CA VAL A 621 -33.36 21.11 10.84
C VAL A 621 -33.30 21.99 12.08
N GLN A 622 -32.43 21.65 13.04
CA GLN A 622 -32.33 22.41 14.27
C GLN A 622 -31.39 23.61 14.14
N ARG A 623 -30.27 23.43 13.42
CA ARG A 623 -29.24 24.47 13.24
C ARG A 623 -28.72 24.50 11.82
N TYR A 624 -28.57 25.71 11.30
CA TYR A 624 -27.97 25.96 9.99
C TYR A 624 -26.88 27.02 10.11
N TYR A 625 -25.63 26.64 9.90
CA TYR A 625 -24.51 27.55 9.90
C TYR A 625 -24.23 28.03 8.48
N LEU A 626 -24.15 29.34 8.31
CA LEU A 626 -23.63 29.96 7.09
C LEU A 626 -22.33 30.70 7.45
N LEU A 627 -21.21 30.07 7.14
CA LEU A 627 -19.88 30.52 7.55
C LEU A 627 -19.14 31.17 6.38
N SER A 628 -18.52 32.33 6.61
CA SER A 628 -17.70 32.99 5.58
C SER A 628 -16.30 33.36 6.07
N THR A 629 -15.32 33.40 5.17
CA THR A 629 -14.03 34.03 5.46
C THR A 629 -14.07 35.56 5.44
N VAL A 630 -15.16 36.16 4.96
CA VAL A 630 -15.39 37.61 4.89
C VAL A 630 -16.62 37.98 5.72
N ALA A 631 -16.49 39.02 6.55
CA ALA A 631 -17.61 39.51 7.35
C ALA A 631 -18.67 40.21 6.46
N PRO A 632 -19.97 40.12 6.80
CA PRO A 632 -21.01 40.90 6.13
C PRO A 632 -20.82 42.40 6.36
N SER A 633 -21.36 43.22 5.45
CA SER A 633 -21.45 44.68 5.63
C SER A 633 -22.43 45.02 6.76
N GLU A 634 -22.33 46.23 7.35
CA GLU A 634 -23.25 46.64 8.42
C GLU A 634 -24.71 46.70 7.94
N ASP A 635 -24.94 47.13 6.69
CA ASP A 635 -26.28 47.14 6.10
C ASP A 635 -26.83 45.71 5.91
N ASP A 636 -25.98 44.77 5.48
CA ASP A 636 -26.35 43.36 5.37
C ASP A 636 -26.65 42.73 6.74
N ARG A 637 -25.95 43.12 7.82
CA ARG A 637 -26.17 42.56 9.16
C ARG A 637 -27.60 42.78 9.64
N VAL A 638 -28.12 44.00 9.47
CA VAL A 638 -29.49 44.34 9.89
C VAL A 638 -30.50 43.46 9.14
N ALA A 639 -30.38 43.37 7.82
CA ALA A 639 -31.26 42.56 6.99
C ALA A 639 -31.14 41.04 7.30
N ILE A 640 -29.92 40.56 7.57
CA ILE A 640 -29.67 39.17 7.97
C ILE A 640 -30.35 38.87 9.32
N ASP A 641 -30.19 39.73 10.32
CA ASP A 641 -30.74 39.51 11.66
C ASP A 641 -32.28 39.50 11.66
N GLU A 642 -32.91 40.41 10.91
CA GLU A 642 -34.36 40.39 10.69
C GLU A 642 -34.83 39.07 10.08
N MET A 643 -34.10 38.57 9.07
CA MET A 643 -34.45 37.33 8.38
C MET A 643 -34.23 36.08 9.24
N ILE A 644 -33.16 36.04 10.04
CA ILE A 644 -32.90 34.96 11.00
C ILE A 644 -34.01 34.89 12.05
N CYS A 645 -34.43 36.03 12.60
CA CYS A 645 -35.53 36.09 13.56
C CYS A 645 -36.82 35.54 12.96
N LYS A 646 -37.17 35.97 11.75
CA LYS A 646 -38.34 35.48 11.01
C LYS A 646 -38.29 33.96 10.80
N ILE A 647 -37.18 33.41 10.33
CA ILE A 647 -37.05 31.96 10.08
C ILE A 647 -37.12 31.17 11.38
N ARG A 648 -36.57 31.70 12.48
CA ARG A 648 -36.66 31.07 13.80
C ARG A 648 -38.12 31.03 14.29
N GLU A 649 -38.91 32.06 14.04
CA GLU A 649 -40.33 32.10 14.40
C GLU A 649 -41.19 31.17 13.52
N GLU A 650 -40.94 31.15 12.20
CA GLU A 650 -41.74 30.38 11.24
C GLU A 650 -41.40 28.88 11.22
N HIS A 651 -40.11 28.53 11.32
CA HIS A 651 -39.62 27.16 11.14
C HIS A 651 -38.97 26.56 12.41
N GLY A 652 -38.55 27.39 13.36
CA GLY A 652 -37.83 26.94 14.56
C GLY A 652 -36.37 26.57 14.35
N CYS A 653 -35.84 26.71 13.12
CA CYS A 653 -34.41 26.49 12.84
C CYS A 653 -33.59 27.69 13.34
N GLN A 654 -32.48 27.42 14.02
CA GLN A 654 -31.52 28.45 14.38
C GLN A 654 -30.50 28.63 13.26
N ILE A 655 -30.66 29.68 12.46
CA ILE A 655 -29.65 30.11 11.49
C ILE A 655 -28.55 30.89 12.21
N ILE A 656 -27.29 30.54 11.94
CA ILE A 656 -26.10 31.09 12.59
C ILE A 656 -25.15 31.59 11.50
N VAL A 657 -25.00 32.91 11.40
CA VAL A 657 -24.03 33.54 10.50
C VAL A 657 -22.78 33.88 11.30
N ASN A 658 -21.62 33.37 10.87
CA ASN A 658 -20.35 33.62 11.57
C ASN A 658 -19.15 33.53 10.62
N GLY A 659 -17.97 33.91 11.12
CA GLY A 659 -16.72 33.73 10.40
C GLY A 659 -16.20 32.28 10.47
N VAL A 660 -15.56 31.80 9.41
CA VAL A 660 -14.86 30.50 9.36
C VAL A 660 -13.78 30.44 10.45
N PHE A 661 -12.87 31.41 10.51
CA PHE A 661 -11.78 31.41 11.47
C PHE A 661 -12.24 31.56 12.94
N PRO A 662 -13.18 32.47 13.28
CA PRO A 662 -13.79 32.50 14.61
C PRO A 662 -14.40 31.16 15.03
N THR A 663 -15.09 30.47 14.11
CA THR A 663 -15.73 29.18 14.37
C THR A 663 -14.71 28.07 14.62
N LEU A 664 -13.69 27.96 13.77
CA LEU A 664 -12.58 27.01 13.96
C LEU A 664 -11.88 27.25 15.30
N LYS A 665 -11.56 28.51 15.61
CA LYS A 665 -10.91 28.89 16.87
C LYS A 665 -11.78 28.58 18.09
N TYR A 666 -13.10 28.75 18.00
CA TYR A 666 -14.02 28.39 19.07
C TYR A 666 -14.00 26.87 19.32
N TYR A 667 -14.14 26.05 18.29
CA TYR A 667 -14.19 24.60 18.44
C TYR A 667 -12.84 23.99 18.85
N LEU A 668 -11.72 24.52 18.36
CA LEU A 668 -10.39 24.09 18.80
C LEU A 668 -10.16 24.29 20.30
N ARG A 669 -10.78 25.30 20.92
CA ARG A 669 -10.72 25.52 22.39
C ARG A 669 -11.50 24.50 23.20
N LEU A 670 -12.40 23.76 22.56
CA LEU A 670 -13.22 22.74 23.21
C LEU A 670 -12.60 21.35 23.13
N LEU A 671 -11.52 21.17 22.35
CA LEU A 671 -10.82 19.90 22.23
C LEU A 671 -9.85 19.72 23.38
N ASP A 672 -9.80 18.50 23.92
CA ASP A 672 -8.78 18.12 24.92
C ASP A 672 -7.39 18.06 24.27
N ASN A 673 -7.31 17.67 22.99
CA ASN A 673 -6.08 17.63 22.21
C ASN A 673 -6.28 18.21 20.80
N THR A 674 -5.66 19.37 20.53
CA THR A 674 -5.72 20.03 19.22
C THR A 674 -4.91 19.32 18.14
N ASP A 675 -4.01 18.41 18.50
CA ASP A 675 -3.20 17.65 17.55
C ASP A 675 -4.09 16.75 16.68
N ILE A 676 -5.16 16.21 17.27
CA ILE A 676 -6.17 15.39 16.58
C ILE A 676 -6.79 16.15 15.40
N PHE A 677 -7.03 17.46 15.56
CA PHE A 677 -7.57 18.27 14.48
C PHE A 677 -6.63 18.33 13.28
N VAL A 678 -5.33 18.56 13.51
CA VAL A 678 -4.34 18.67 12.43
C VAL A 678 -4.15 17.32 11.75
N GLU A 679 -4.14 16.22 12.51
CA GLU A 679 -4.13 14.87 11.94
C GLU A 679 -5.33 14.61 11.03
N LYS A 680 -6.55 14.93 11.50
CA LYS A 680 -7.78 14.79 10.69
C LYS A 680 -7.72 15.70 9.46
N TYR A 681 -7.20 16.93 9.60
CA TYR A 681 -7.03 17.87 8.48
C TYR A 681 -6.07 17.36 7.42
N VAL A 682 -4.87 16.92 7.80
CA VAL A 682 -3.87 16.35 6.87
C VAL A 682 -4.40 15.08 6.20
N LYS A 683 -5.10 14.23 6.96
CA LYS A 683 -5.74 13.03 6.40
C LYS A 683 -6.78 13.39 5.34
N ASN A 684 -7.70 14.31 5.66
CA ASN A 684 -8.75 14.74 4.74
C ASN A 684 -8.18 15.45 3.50
N LEU A 685 -7.12 16.26 3.66
CA LEU A 685 -6.36 16.80 2.52
C LEU A 685 -5.77 15.70 1.62
N SER A 686 -5.29 14.61 2.22
CA SER A 686 -4.68 13.50 1.48
C SER A 686 -5.70 12.68 0.69
N GLU A 687 -6.86 12.40 1.31
CA GLU A 687 -7.88 11.47 0.82
C GLU A 687 -8.92 12.12 -0.10
N ASN A 688 -9.12 13.44 0.01
CA ASN A 688 -10.13 14.15 -0.79
C ASN A 688 -9.67 14.33 -2.25
N THR A 689 -10.50 13.86 -3.19
CA THR A 689 -10.23 13.85 -4.63
C THR A 689 -10.22 15.23 -5.30
N GLU A 690 -10.79 16.26 -4.68
CA GLU A 690 -10.76 17.65 -5.15
C GLU A 690 -9.55 18.43 -4.67
N ILE A 691 -8.81 17.87 -3.69
CA ILE A 691 -7.57 18.46 -3.23
C ILE A 691 -6.48 18.14 -4.25
N ASN A 692 -6.31 19.07 -5.18
CA ASN A 692 -5.24 19.05 -6.16
C ASN A 692 -3.85 19.04 -5.52
N PHE A 693 -2.86 18.58 -6.29
CA PHE A 693 -1.46 18.51 -5.84
C PHE A 693 -0.92 19.89 -5.41
N GLU A 694 -1.34 20.98 -6.05
CA GLU A 694 -0.93 22.35 -5.70
C GLU A 694 -1.31 22.72 -4.26
N HIS A 695 -2.51 22.32 -3.81
CA HIS A 695 -2.95 22.52 -2.42
C HIS A 695 -2.08 21.73 -1.43
N LYS A 696 -1.66 20.52 -1.80
CA LYS A 696 -0.81 19.67 -0.96
C LYS A 696 0.61 20.24 -0.81
N ILE A 697 1.18 20.75 -1.91
CA ILE A 697 2.47 21.44 -1.91
C ILE A 697 2.39 22.73 -1.09
N ALA A 698 1.31 23.49 -1.22
CA ALA A 698 1.12 24.72 -0.45
C ALA A 698 1.08 24.45 1.06
N TRP A 699 0.39 23.38 1.49
CA TRP A 699 0.39 22.96 2.90
C TRP A 699 1.81 22.65 3.39
N ASN A 700 2.59 21.87 2.63
CA ASN A 700 3.97 21.57 3.00
C ASN A 700 4.82 22.84 3.16
N LYS A 701 4.70 23.79 2.23
CA LYS A 701 5.41 25.08 2.29
C LYS A 701 5.01 25.92 3.50
N VAL A 702 3.73 25.87 3.89
CA VAL A 702 3.23 26.55 5.09
C VAL A 702 3.81 25.92 6.36
N CYS A 703 3.93 24.59 6.40
CA CYS A 703 4.54 23.88 7.52
C CYS A 703 6.06 24.06 7.60
N GLU A 704 6.76 24.17 6.46
CA GLU A 704 8.22 24.36 6.38
C GLU A 704 8.71 25.75 6.84
N ARG A 705 7.82 26.74 6.85
CA ARG A 705 8.14 28.12 7.28
C ARG A 705 8.14 28.32 8.81
N LYS A 706 7.93 27.25 9.58
CA LYS A 706 7.87 27.28 11.05
C LYS A 706 9.20 26.91 11.70
#